data_AF-A0A3D0MA19-F1
#
_entry.id   AF-A0A3D0MA19-F1
#
_cell.length_a   1.000
_cell.length_b   1.000
_cell.length_c   1.000
_cell.angle_alpha   90.00
_cell.angle_beta   90.00
_cell.angle_gamma   90.00
#
_symmetry.space_group_name_H-M   'P 1'
#
loop_
_entity.id
_entity.type
_entity.pdbx_description
1 polymer ?
#
loop_
_entity_poly.entity_id
_entity_poly.type
_entity_poly.pdbx_seq_one_letter_code
_entity_poly.pdbx_strand_id
1 'polypeptide(L)'
;TATDSETGDHTSSANEKVTIVDRVYYSHLLAGKQYTVSGKLMDKATGEALTAGGKEVTATTTFTAAKSEGYIDLTFTFDGSALKGQTIVAFETVQYKSKDVAVHADLNDEEETIHFPEIHTTLTDSKTEDHVAKAEETVTLKDTVAYSNLVPGKEYTMTGTLMVKETGEALQDNGENVTATATFTAEEADGTVELTFTFNGKDLAGQSVVAFETMTHNGKEVAVHADIDDEGQTVNFPDIHTTAADFETEDHISNADEDVTIIDRVAYTNLLVGKEYTVTGTLMDKETEKPITVDGKEVTASTTFTAEQADGTVDVTFTFDGSALEGKTVVAFESTTYEGKEVAVHADINDEDQTVEFPKVHTTATDSETKDHTSFPDEKVTINDRVYYSNLLVGKEYTVSGKLMLKGTGKALTDNGKEVTATAAFTAEKSEGYVDLTFTFNGSALAGESVVAFEDVQYKGKDVAVHADLSDKDQTVDFPSIHTSATANGAKEVYDTDGTITITDVITYTNLTPGTEYRIEADVINSKDGSSVGKAAATFTAQTADGTASIDIQVNVKGRAGQKLTVFEEVYEASSNVKIGEHKDLNDNDQTITVKEKPGTFFPKIPKTGDTQRTALYGVILLAAAAAAILVIVKRRKETQRDE
;
A
#
# COMPACT_ATOMS: atom_id res chain seq x y z
N THR A 1 -44.20 2.20 64.68
CA THR A 1 -42.86 2.20 64.06
C THR A 1 -42.93 1.23 62.93
N ALA A 2 -43.00 1.77 61.72
CA ALA A 2 -43.03 1.02 60.48
C ALA A 2 -41.61 0.65 60.05
N THR A 3 -41.37 -0.64 59.79
CA THR A 3 -40.14 -1.10 59.16
C THR A 3 -40.44 -2.07 58.03
N ASP A 4 -39.56 -2.09 57.03
CA ASP A 4 -39.58 -3.14 56.04
C ASP A 4 -39.17 -4.48 56.67
N SER A 5 -39.85 -5.56 56.30
CA SER A 5 -39.62 -6.87 56.91
C SER A 5 -38.30 -7.53 56.49
N GLU A 6 -37.72 -7.13 55.36
CA GLU A 6 -36.47 -7.67 54.84
C GLU A 6 -35.27 -6.89 55.37
N THR A 7 -35.30 -5.56 55.30
CA THR A 7 -34.22 -4.70 55.80
C THR A 7 -34.26 -4.52 57.32
N GLY A 8 -35.45 -4.63 57.92
CA GLY A 8 -35.67 -4.37 59.34
C GLY A 8 -35.59 -2.89 59.73
N ASP A 9 -35.60 -1.98 58.76
CA ASP A 9 -35.42 -0.53 58.94
C ASP A 9 -36.43 0.26 58.07
N HIS A 10 -36.30 1.58 58.05
CA HIS A 10 -37.13 2.53 57.31
C HIS A 10 -36.84 2.62 55.81
N THR A 11 -36.15 1.63 55.23
CA THR A 11 -35.81 1.58 53.80
C THR A 11 -36.27 0.27 53.20
N SER A 12 -36.91 0.31 52.04
CA SER A 12 -37.44 -0.87 51.32
C SER A 12 -37.12 -0.80 49.83
N SER A 13 -37.01 -1.94 49.17
CA SER A 13 -36.92 -2.01 47.70
C SER A 13 -38.32 -1.96 47.07
N ALA A 14 -38.43 -1.30 45.92
CA ALA A 14 -39.67 -1.21 45.15
C ALA A 14 -39.92 -2.49 44.35
N ASN A 15 -40.36 -3.55 45.04
CA ASN A 15 -40.57 -4.89 44.47
C ASN A 15 -42.06 -5.21 44.28
N GLU A 16 -42.38 -6.22 43.45
CA GLU A 16 -43.76 -6.73 43.26
C GLU A 16 -44.43 -7.21 44.56
N LYS A 17 -43.64 -7.47 45.60
CA LYS A 17 -44.13 -7.85 46.92
C LYS A 17 -43.30 -7.19 48.00
N VAL A 18 -43.82 -6.08 48.51
CA VAL A 18 -43.29 -5.38 49.68
C VAL A 18 -44.03 -5.84 50.92
N THR A 19 -43.33 -5.98 52.05
CA THR A 19 -43.95 -6.30 53.34
C THR A 19 -43.46 -5.33 54.41
N ILE A 20 -44.35 -4.45 54.86
CA ILE A 20 -44.08 -3.49 55.93
C ILE A 20 -44.72 -4.01 57.22
N VAL A 21 -43.95 -4.00 58.31
CA VAL A 21 -44.41 -4.33 59.66
C VAL A 21 -44.42 -3.05 60.47
N ASP A 22 -45.61 -2.58 60.80
CA ASP A 22 -45.78 -1.49 61.74
C ASP A 22 -46.02 -2.02 63.15
N ARG A 23 -45.12 -1.68 64.07
CA ARG A 23 -45.27 -1.96 65.50
C ARG A 23 -46.02 -0.82 66.19
N VAL A 24 -47.29 -1.06 66.51
CA VAL A 24 -48.17 -0.13 67.19
C VAL A 24 -48.02 -0.26 68.70
N TYR A 25 -47.35 0.70 69.34
CA TYR A 25 -47.30 0.78 70.79
C TYR A 25 -48.57 1.44 71.34
N TYR A 26 -49.21 0.80 72.32
CA TYR A 26 -50.40 1.35 72.98
C TYR A 26 -50.14 1.60 74.47
N SER A 27 -50.84 2.59 75.02
CA SER A 27 -50.88 2.88 76.45
C SER A 27 -52.31 3.14 76.93
N HIS A 28 -52.55 2.95 78.23
CA HIS A 28 -53.82 3.18 78.91
C HIS A 28 -55.04 2.40 78.36
N LEU A 29 -54.82 1.28 77.66
CA LEU A 29 -55.91 0.38 77.30
C LEU A 29 -56.43 -0.39 78.52
N LEU A 30 -57.68 -0.86 78.46
CA LEU A 30 -58.28 -1.65 79.53
C LEU A 30 -57.82 -3.10 79.42
N ALA A 31 -57.12 -3.58 80.45
CA ALA A 31 -56.65 -4.96 80.51
C ALA A 31 -57.81 -5.97 80.40
N GLY A 32 -57.58 -7.05 79.64
CA GLY A 32 -58.54 -8.12 79.36
C GLY A 32 -59.66 -7.73 78.39
N LYS A 33 -59.57 -6.57 77.72
CA LYS A 33 -60.53 -6.17 76.68
C LYS A 33 -59.97 -6.39 75.28
N GLN A 34 -60.86 -6.77 74.37
CA GLN A 34 -60.55 -6.94 72.96
C GLN A 34 -60.65 -5.59 72.24
N TYR A 35 -59.65 -5.31 71.42
CA TYR A 35 -59.54 -4.13 70.57
C TYR A 35 -59.31 -4.57 69.12
N THR A 36 -59.69 -3.71 68.19
CA THR A 36 -59.35 -3.83 66.77
C THR A 36 -58.37 -2.72 66.43
N VAL A 37 -57.19 -3.05 65.92
CA VAL A 37 -56.28 -2.07 65.32
C VAL A 37 -56.41 -2.18 63.81
N SER A 38 -56.57 -1.05 63.15
CA SER A 38 -56.53 -0.95 61.69
C SER A 38 -55.51 0.10 61.31
N GLY A 39 -54.82 -0.11 60.21
CA GLY A 39 -53.92 0.88 59.65
C GLY A 39 -54.03 0.96 58.14
N LYS A 40 -53.48 2.05 57.61
CA LYS A 40 -53.40 2.34 56.18
C LYS A 40 -52.06 2.98 55.88
N LEU A 41 -51.50 2.67 54.72
CA LEU A 41 -50.32 3.35 54.23
C LEU A 41 -50.73 4.61 53.45
N MET A 42 -49.99 5.68 53.67
CA MET A 42 -50.20 6.99 53.07
C MET A 42 -49.01 7.32 52.18
N ASP A 43 -49.27 7.91 51.02
CA ASP A 43 -48.21 8.53 50.22
C ASP A 43 -47.80 9.85 50.91
N LYS A 44 -46.51 10.01 51.25
CA LYS A 44 -46.02 11.16 52.03
C LYS A 44 -46.13 12.47 51.26
N ALA A 45 -45.98 12.44 49.94
CA ALA A 45 -45.95 13.63 49.10
C ALA A 45 -47.35 14.21 48.86
N THR A 46 -48.34 13.34 48.63
CA THR A 46 -49.73 13.72 48.33
C THR A 46 -50.61 13.77 49.57
N GLY A 47 -50.27 13.01 50.62
CA GLY A 47 -51.10 12.80 51.79
C GLY A 47 -52.34 11.94 51.52
N GLU A 48 -52.44 11.33 50.34
CA GLU A 48 -53.53 10.41 49.98
C GLU A 48 -53.22 8.98 50.44
N ALA A 49 -54.26 8.14 50.56
CA ALA A 49 -54.05 6.74 50.88
C ALA A 49 -53.33 6.04 49.72
N LEU A 50 -52.25 5.32 50.03
CA LEU A 50 -51.53 4.53 49.05
C LEU A 50 -52.47 3.48 48.45
N THR A 51 -52.48 3.35 47.12
CA THR A 51 -53.24 2.30 46.43
C THR A 51 -52.34 1.33 45.70
N ALA A 52 -52.65 0.03 45.81
CA ALA A 52 -52.03 -1.03 45.03
C ALA A 52 -53.12 -1.87 44.37
N GLY A 53 -53.04 -2.06 43.05
CA GLY A 53 -54.11 -2.74 42.29
C GLY A 53 -55.48 -2.04 42.39
N GLY A 54 -55.49 -0.71 42.55
CA GLY A 54 -56.71 0.11 42.64
C GLY A 54 -57.45 0.03 43.99
N LYS A 55 -56.82 -0.49 45.05
CA LYS A 55 -57.37 -0.54 46.42
C LYS A 55 -56.39 0.09 47.39
N GLU A 56 -56.93 0.74 48.42
CA GLU A 56 -56.12 1.25 49.54
C GLU A 56 -55.33 0.11 50.21
N VAL A 57 -54.06 0.36 50.51
CA VAL A 57 -53.21 -0.57 51.25
C VAL A 57 -53.54 -0.43 52.73
N THR A 58 -54.38 -1.34 53.23
CA THR A 58 -54.85 -1.37 54.62
C THR A 58 -54.56 -2.71 55.27
N ALA A 59 -54.38 -2.71 56.58
CA ALA A 59 -54.27 -3.91 57.40
C ALA A 59 -55.14 -3.77 58.65
N THR A 60 -55.74 -4.87 59.11
CA THR A 60 -56.55 -4.89 60.34
C THR A 60 -56.30 -6.17 61.12
N THR A 61 -56.17 -6.05 62.44
CA THR A 61 -56.12 -7.20 63.34
C THR A 61 -56.87 -6.93 64.64
N THR A 62 -57.23 -7.99 65.36
CA THR A 62 -57.85 -7.88 66.69
C THR A 62 -56.95 -8.51 67.74
N PHE A 63 -56.82 -7.85 68.89
CA PHE A 63 -56.03 -8.34 70.00
C PHE A 63 -56.74 -8.14 71.33
N THR A 64 -56.37 -8.92 72.35
CA THR A 64 -56.81 -8.68 73.73
C THR A 64 -55.67 -8.02 74.50
N ALA A 65 -55.88 -6.80 74.98
CA ALA A 65 -54.86 -6.08 75.73
C ALA A 65 -54.59 -6.80 77.06
N ALA A 66 -53.46 -7.50 77.17
CA ALA A 66 -53.11 -8.22 78.40
C ALA A 66 -52.80 -7.27 79.57
N LYS A 67 -52.25 -6.09 79.26
CA LYS A 67 -51.89 -5.00 80.17
C LYS A 67 -52.39 -3.68 79.57
N SER A 68 -52.31 -2.60 80.37
CA SER A 68 -52.63 -1.25 79.88
C SER A 68 -51.64 -0.72 78.85
N GLU A 69 -50.42 -1.27 78.83
CA GLU A 69 -49.36 -0.93 77.88
C GLU A 69 -48.84 -2.20 77.19
N GLY A 70 -48.45 -2.07 75.94
CA GLY A 70 -47.93 -3.15 75.11
C GLY A 70 -47.78 -2.71 73.67
N TYR A 71 -47.62 -3.67 72.78
CA TYR A 71 -47.59 -3.42 71.34
C TYR A 71 -48.34 -4.52 70.58
N ILE A 72 -48.67 -4.22 69.34
CA ILE A 72 -49.20 -5.16 68.36
C ILE A 72 -48.53 -4.85 67.01
N ASP A 73 -48.11 -5.89 66.30
CA ASP A 73 -47.54 -5.73 64.96
C ASP A 73 -48.68 -5.82 63.93
N LEU A 74 -48.70 -4.86 63.01
CA LEU A 74 -49.62 -4.75 61.90
C LEU A 74 -48.83 -4.92 60.60
N THR A 75 -49.16 -5.93 59.80
CA THR A 75 -48.40 -6.27 58.59
C THR A 75 -49.17 -5.89 57.34
N PHE A 76 -48.53 -5.11 56.48
CA PHE A 76 -49.01 -4.75 55.15
C PHE A 76 -48.23 -5.56 54.12
N THR A 77 -48.92 -6.19 53.18
CA THR A 77 -48.28 -6.83 52.02
C THR A 77 -48.98 -6.34 50.76
N PHE A 78 -48.21 -5.77 49.84
CA PHE A 78 -48.72 -5.12 48.64
C PHE A 78 -47.68 -5.14 47.52
N ASP A 79 -48.12 -4.83 46.31
CA ASP A 79 -47.24 -4.60 45.16
C ASP A 79 -46.68 -3.17 45.23
N GLY A 80 -45.37 -3.07 45.47
CA GLY A 80 -44.64 -1.81 45.61
C GLY A 80 -43.77 -1.47 44.40
N SER A 81 -43.91 -2.18 43.28
CA SER A 81 -43.08 -1.98 42.08
C SER A 81 -43.11 -0.55 41.54
N ALA A 82 -44.19 0.19 41.78
CA ALA A 82 -44.36 1.57 41.38
C ALA A 82 -43.81 2.61 42.37
N LEU A 83 -43.17 2.19 43.47
CA LEU A 83 -42.74 3.09 44.56
C LEU A 83 -41.31 3.60 44.44
N LYS A 84 -40.58 3.31 43.37
CA LYS A 84 -39.22 3.88 43.17
C LYS A 84 -39.25 5.40 43.36
N GLY A 85 -38.35 5.90 44.20
CA GLY A 85 -38.23 7.33 44.54
C GLY A 85 -39.30 7.88 45.49
N GLN A 86 -40.24 7.05 45.96
CA GLN A 86 -41.37 7.50 46.79
C GLN A 86 -41.18 7.22 48.28
N THR A 87 -41.93 7.94 49.10
CA THR A 87 -41.93 7.77 50.55
C THR A 87 -43.36 7.53 51.02
N ILE A 88 -43.55 6.57 51.92
CA ILE A 88 -44.86 6.26 52.50
C ILE A 88 -44.83 6.38 54.02
N VAL A 89 -46.01 6.54 54.64
CA VAL A 89 -46.17 6.67 56.09
C VAL A 89 -47.30 5.77 56.58
N ALA A 90 -47.09 5.03 57.67
CA ALA A 90 -48.13 4.21 58.29
C ALA A 90 -49.01 5.04 59.24
N PHE A 91 -50.34 4.91 59.09
CA PHE A 91 -51.34 5.49 59.99
C PHE A 91 -52.14 4.39 60.66
N GLU A 92 -52.46 4.57 61.95
CA GLU A 92 -53.11 3.56 62.79
C GLU A 92 -54.33 4.12 63.51
N THR A 93 -55.33 3.26 63.71
CA THR A 93 -56.53 3.54 64.49
C THR A 93 -56.88 2.34 65.35
N VAL A 94 -57.02 2.56 66.66
CA VAL A 94 -57.43 1.54 67.63
C VAL A 94 -58.89 1.76 67.99
N GLN A 95 -59.69 0.71 67.87
CA GLN A 95 -61.12 0.71 68.16
C GLN A 95 -61.48 -0.20 69.33
N TYR A 96 -62.43 0.27 70.15
CA TYR A 96 -63.09 -0.52 71.19
C TYR A 96 -64.60 -0.41 71.03
N LYS A 97 -65.28 -1.56 70.89
CA LYS A 97 -66.73 -1.61 70.62
C LYS A 97 -67.14 -0.72 69.44
N SER A 98 -66.36 -0.79 68.36
CA SER A 98 -66.58 -0.02 67.11
C SER A 98 -66.53 1.51 67.29
N LYS A 99 -65.83 2.00 68.31
CA LYS A 99 -65.49 3.42 68.48
C LYS A 99 -63.99 3.58 68.49
N ASP A 100 -63.48 4.57 67.77
CA ASP A 100 -62.08 4.94 67.81
C ASP A 100 -61.74 5.42 69.23
N VAL A 101 -60.68 4.86 69.81
CA VAL A 101 -60.19 5.18 71.15
C VAL A 101 -58.76 5.72 71.13
N ALA A 102 -58.01 5.49 70.05
CA ALA A 102 -56.71 6.10 69.78
C ALA A 102 -56.47 6.15 68.26
N VAL A 103 -55.76 7.17 67.80
CA VAL A 103 -55.35 7.36 66.39
C VAL A 103 -53.92 7.88 66.39
N HIS A 104 -53.08 7.34 65.52
CA HIS A 104 -51.79 7.91 65.13
C HIS A 104 -51.84 8.15 63.62
N ALA A 105 -51.70 9.41 63.21
CA ALA A 105 -51.95 9.84 61.84
C ALA A 105 -51.17 11.13 61.55
N ASP A 106 -49.84 11.04 61.62
CA ASP A 106 -48.92 12.13 61.35
C ASP A 106 -48.04 11.79 60.14
N LEU A 107 -48.17 12.54 59.04
CA LEU A 107 -47.37 12.35 57.82
C LEU A 107 -45.87 12.65 58.02
N ASN A 108 -45.51 13.31 59.12
CA ASN A 108 -44.12 13.70 59.40
C ASN A 108 -43.50 12.84 60.52
N ASP A 109 -44.16 11.75 60.93
CA ASP A 109 -43.53 10.81 61.85
C ASP A 109 -42.49 9.98 61.11
N GLU A 110 -41.22 10.28 61.36
CA GLU A 110 -40.08 9.58 60.75
C GLU A 110 -40.02 8.11 61.22
N GLU A 111 -40.53 7.77 62.40
CA GLU A 111 -40.61 6.37 62.87
C GLU A 111 -41.71 5.57 62.17
N GLU A 112 -42.65 6.23 61.51
CA GLU A 112 -43.68 5.60 60.67
C GLU A 112 -43.40 5.73 59.17
N THR A 113 -42.27 6.35 58.80
CA THR A 113 -41.88 6.61 57.42
C THR A 113 -41.10 5.44 56.84
N ILE A 114 -41.40 5.04 55.60
CA ILE A 114 -40.61 4.10 54.79
C ILE A 114 -40.18 4.78 53.49
N HIS A 115 -38.89 4.69 53.18
CA HIS A 115 -38.27 5.21 51.97
C HIS A 115 -38.04 4.09 50.94
N PHE A 116 -38.34 4.40 49.68
CA PHE A 116 -38.04 3.56 48.52
C PHE A 116 -37.04 4.29 47.63
N PRO A 117 -35.74 3.97 47.73
CA PRO A 117 -34.70 4.58 46.92
C PRO A 117 -34.89 4.38 45.41
N GLU A 118 -34.32 5.29 44.63
CA GLU A 118 -34.20 5.16 43.17
C GLU A 118 -32.78 5.53 42.74
N ILE A 119 -32.30 4.90 41.67
CA ILE A 119 -31.00 5.18 41.06
C ILE A 119 -31.13 5.42 39.55
N HIS A 120 -30.32 6.35 39.06
CA HIS A 120 -30.08 6.60 37.64
C HIS A 120 -28.57 6.59 37.41
N THR A 121 -28.13 6.03 36.30
CA THR A 121 -26.73 5.65 36.10
C THR A 121 -26.25 6.14 34.73
N THR A 122 -24.93 6.32 34.57
CA THR A 122 -24.33 6.77 33.32
C THR A 122 -22.89 6.28 33.24
N LEU A 123 -22.62 5.37 32.31
CA LEU A 123 -21.32 4.73 32.10
C LEU A 123 -20.57 5.43 30.97
N THR A 124 -19.36 5.91 31.24
CA THR A 124 -18.51 6.58 30.26
C THR A 124 -17.10 6.00 30.28
N ASP A 125 -16.38 6.07 29.16
CA ASP A 125 -14.95 5.81 29.15
C ASP A 125 -14.17 6.96 29.79
N SER A 126 -13.15 6.62 30.57
CA SER A 126 -12.35 7.61 31.29
C SER A 126 -11.46 8.46 30.38
N LYS A 127 -11.13 8.00 29.17
CA LYS A 127 -10.35 8.76 28.20
C LYS A 127 -11.26 9.63 27.37
N THR A 128 -12.30 9.07 26.75
CA THR A 128 -13.21 9.80 25.86
C THR A 128 -14.18 10.70 26.62
N GLU A 129 -14.53 10.34 27.85
CA GLU A 129 -15.60 10.96 28.65
C GLU A 129 -16.98 10.82 27.99
N ASP A 130 -17.16 9.81 27.13
CA ASP A 130 -18.40 9.52 26.41
C ASP A 130 -18.61 7.98 26.33
N HIS A 131 -19.68 7.56 25.67
CA HIS A 131 -20.12 6.16 25.50
C HIS A 131 -19.31 5.37 24.46
N VAL A 132 -18.03 5.70 24.27
CA VAL A 132 -17.15 5.04 23.30
C VAL A 132 -15.74 4.87 23.86
N ALA A 133 -15.16 3.69 23.70
CA ALA A 133 -13.84 3.35 24.20
C ALA A 133 -13.02 2.63 23.12
N LYS A 134 -11.69 2.70 23.24
CA LYS A 134 -10.79 1.88 22.42
C LYS A 134 -10.69 0.47 23.02
N ALA A 135 -10.75 -0.56 22.17
CA ALA A 135 -10.38 -1.91 22.58
C ALA A 135 -8.85 -1.98 22.81
N GLU A 136 -8.42 -2.15 24.06
CA GLU A 136 -7.00 -2.20 24.43
C GLU A 136 -6.76 -2.99 25.73
N GLU A 137 -5.49 -3.28 26.05
CA GLU A 137 -5.13 -4.11 27.21
C GLU A 137 -5.60 -3.57 28.55
N THR A 138 -5.85 -2.27 28.67
CA THR A 138 -6.35 -1.65 29.90
C THR A 138 -7.36 -0.58 29.56
N VAL A 139 -8.63 -0.91 29.75
CA VAL A 139 -9.76 0.00 29.63
C VAL A 139 -10.15 0.46 31.02
N THR A 140 -10.58 1.72 31.16
CA THR A 140 -11.13 2.22 32.42
C THR A 140 -12.43 2.95 32.15
N LEU A 141 -13.53 2.41 32.68
CA LEU A 141 -14.86 3.00 32.58
C LEU A 141 -15.29 3.57 33.94
N LYS A 142 -16.05 4.64 33.90
CA LYS A 142 -16.62 5.31 35.07
C LYS A 142 -18.12 5.34 34.96
N ASP A 143 -18.78 4.76 35.95
CA ASP A 143 -20.23 4.84 36.10
C ASP A 143 -20.59 5.84 37.19
N THR A 144 -21.40 6.83 36.84
CA THR A 144 -21.93 7.82 37.78
C THR A 144 -23.33 7.43 38.18
N VAL A 145 -23.49 7.00 39.43
CA VAL A 145 -24.78 6.59 39.99
C VAL A 145 -25.38 7.75 40.79
N ALA A 146 -26.38 8.41 40.21
CA ALA A 146 -27.24 9.35 40.93
C ALA A 146 -28.29 8.58 41.73
N TYR A 147 -28.37 8.84 43.04
CA TYR A 147 -29.36 8.24 43.93
C TYR A 147 -30.34 9.29 44.45
N SER A 148 -31.55 8.85 44.79
CA SER A 148 -32.56 9.68 45.43
C SER A 148 -33.28 8.94 46.55
N ASN A 149 -33.85 9.72 47.48
CA ASN A 149 -34.68 9.22 48.59
C ASN A 149 -33.96 8.20 49.50
N LEU A 150 -32.64 8.34 49.68
CA LEU A 150 -31.92 7.65 50.74
C LEU A 150 -32.22 8.28 52.11
N VAL A 151 -31.92 7.54 53.17
CA VAL A 151 -32.03 8.04 54.55
C VAL A 151 -30.68 8.62 54.97
N PRO A 152 -30.58 9.94 55.25
CA PRO A 152 -29.33 10.56 55.67
C PRO A 152 -28.74 9.91 56.93
N GLY A 153 -27.42 9.77 56.95
CA GLY A 153 -26.66 9.14 58.04
C GLY A 153 -26.64 7.61 58.01
N LYS A 154 -27.31 6.96 57.02
CA LYS A 154 -27.26 5.51 56.83
C LYS A 154 -26.16 5.11 55.83
N GLU A 155 -25.59 3.92 56.05
CA GLU A 155 -24.56 3.34 55.18
C GLU A 155 -25.20 2.49 54.08
N TYR A 156 -24.72 2.66 52.85
CA TYR A 156 -25.15 1.92 51.66
C TYR A 156 -23.92 1.36 50.94
N THR A 157 -24.10 0.22 50.28
CA THR A 157 -23.10 -0.37 49.39
C THR A 157 -23.66 -0.45 47.99
N MET A 158 -23.00 0.25 47.06
CA MET A 158 -23.27 0.21 45.63
C MET A 158 -22.32 -0.76 44.95
N THR A 159 -22.85 -1.71 44.18
CA THR A 159 -22.07 -2.67 43.38
C THR A 159 -22.52 -2.59 41.93
N GLY A 160 -21.55 -2.39 41.03
CA GLY A 160 -21.75 -2.43 39.58
C GLY A 160 -21.13 -3.69 38.97
N THR A 161 -21.74 -4.23 37.93
CA THR A 161 -21.23 -5.37 37.14
C THR A 161 -21.32 -5.02 35.65
N LEU A 162 -20.22 -5.18 34.91
CA LEU A 162 -20.25 -5.01 33.46
C LEU A 162 -20.80 -6.27 32.79
N MET A 163 -21.70 -6.06 31.83
CA MET A 163 -22.36 -7.07 31.01
C MET A 163 -21.94 -6.87 29.56
N VAL A 164 -21.76 -7.95 28.80
CA VAL A 164 -21.57 -7.88 27.34
C VAL A 164 -22.95 -7.78 26.69
N LYS A 165 -23.21 -6.70 25.95
CA LYS A 165 -24.56 -6.39 25.42
C LYS A 165 -25.09 -7.51 24.52
N GLU A 166 -24.22 -8.06 23.68
CA GLU A 166 -24.56 -9.04 22.65
C GLU A 166 -24.94 -10.42 23.23
N THR A 167 -24.37 -10.78 24.39
CA THR A 167 -24.59 -12.09 25.01
C THR A 167 -25.50 -12.03 26.23
N GLY A 168 -25.58 -10.87 26.89
CA GLY A 168 -26.23 -10.70 28.19
C GLY A 168 -25.46 -11.36 29.35
N GLU A 169 -24.25 -11.87 29.12
CA GLU A 169 -23.41 -12.46 30.16
C GLU A 169 -22.51 -11.41 30.81
N ALA A 170 -22.10 -11.66 32.06
CA ALA A 170 -21.15 -10.78 32.74
C ALA A 170 -19.79 -10.80 32.01
N LEU A 171 -19.22 -9.62 31.80
CA LEU A 171 -17.87 -9.48 31.25
C LEU A 171 -16.87 -10.14 32.20
N GLN A 172 -16.00 -10.99 31.65
CA GLN A 172 -14.95 -11.66 32.42
C GLN A 172 -13.57 -11.06 32.11
N ASP A 173 -12.79 -10.84 33.16
CA ASP A 173 -11.36 -10.56 33.07
C ASP A 173 -10.61 -11.59 33.93
N ASN A 174 -9.70 -12.34 33.33
CA ASN A 174 -8.99 -13.46 33.97
C ASN A 174 -9.90 -14.50 34.66
N GLY A 175 -11.13 -14.68 34.16
CA GLY A 175 -12.10 -15.64 34.67
C GLY A 175 -12.94 -15.15 35.86
N GLU A 176 -12.80 -13.88 36.25
CA GLU A 176 -13.65 -13.23 37.26
C GLU A 176 -14.54 -12.18 36.60
N ASN A 177 -15.74 -11.97 37.14
CA ASN A 177 -16.65 -10.93 36.65
C ASN A 177 -16.05 -9.54 36.92
N VAL A 178 -16.09 -8.66 35.92
CA VAL A 178 -15.68 -7.27 36.08
C VAL A 178 -16.73 -6.53 36.91
N THR A 179 -16.38 -6.26 38.17
CA THR A 179 -17.26 -5.60 39.14
C THR A 179 -16.54 -4.45 39.84
N ALA A 180 -17.31 -3.45 40.25
CA ALA A 180 -16.85 -2.34 41.07
C ALA A 180 -17.77 -2.19 42.29
N THR A 181 -17.25 -1.78 43.44
CA THR A 181 -18.06 -1.61 44.65
C THR A 181 -17.60 -0.40 45.45
N ALA A 182 -18.57 0.39 45.93
CA ALA A 182 -18.35 1.53 46.80
C ALA A 182 -19.31 1.47 48.00
N THR A 183 -18.78 1.60 49.22
CA THR A 183 -19.57 1.77 50.43
C THR A 183 -19.48 3.21 50.89
N PHE A 184 -20.63 3.84 51.15
CA PHE A 184 -20.71 5.24 51.54
C PHE A 184 -21.81 5.46 52.58
N THR A 185 -21.67 6.51 53.38
CA THR A 185 -22.76 7.01 54.22
C THR A 185 -23.46 8.14 53.47
N ALA A 186 -24.77 8.04 53.28
CA ALA A 186 -25.53 9.09 52.62
C ALA A 186 -25.54 10.35 53.51
N GLU A 187 -24.94 11.45 53.07
CA GLU A 187 -24.97 12.72 53.81
C GLU A 187 -26.32 13.44 53.62
N GLU A 188 -26.88 13.31 52.43
CA GLU A 188 -28.19 13.84 52.02
C GLU A 188 -29.02 12.71 51.39
N ALA A 189 -30.33 12.94 51.22
CA ALA A 189 -31.22 11.95 50.61
C ALA A 189 -30.89 11.70 49.12
N ASP A 190 -30.37 12.72 48.44
CA ASP A 190 -30.04 12.71 47.02
C ASP A 190 -28.57 13.05 46.82
N GLY A 191 -27.92 12.40 45.86
CA GLY A 191 -26.50 12.59 45.61
C GLY A 191 -25.96 11.67 44.54
N THR A 192 -24.64 11.55 44.45
CA THR A 192 -23.97 10.71 43.46
C THR A 192 -22.87 9.88 44.09
N VAL A 193 -22.63 8.69 43.55
CA VAL A 193 -21.44 7.88 43.81
C VAL A 193 -20.84 7.44 42.47
N GLU A 194 -19.51 7.45 42.37
CA GLU A 194 -18.79 6.99 41.16
C GLU A 194 -18.26 5.57 41.39
N LEU A 195 -18.49 4.69 40.42
CA LEU A 195 -17.84 3.38 40.32
C LEU A 195 -16.81 3.43 39.20
N THR A 196 -15.63 2.83 39.43
CA THR A 196 -14.58 2.72 38.41
C THR A 196 -14.29 1.26 38.12
N PHE A 197 -14.37 0.89 36.85
CA PHE A 197 -14.04 -0.43 36.34
C PHE A 197 -12.71 -0.34 35.59
N THR A 198 -11.77 -1.24 35.89
CA THR A 198 -10.52 -1.39 35.13
C THR A 198 -10.35 -2.85 34.77
N PHE A 199 -10.20 -3.14 33.47
CA PHE A 199 -10.15 -4.50 32.94
C PHE A 199 -9.39 -4.56 31.62
N ASN A 200 -9.04 -5.77 31.18
CA ASN A 200 -8.50 -6.00 29.85
C ASN A 200 -9.61 -6.04 28.79
N GLY A 201 -9.64 -5.05 27.89
CA GLY A 201 -10.68 -4.89 26.86
C GLY A 201 -10.20 -5.12 25.43
N LYS A 202 -9.01 -5.71 25.23
CA LYS A 202 -8.40 -5.84 23.89
C LYS A 202 -9.25 -6.66 22.90
N ASP A 203 -10.06 -7.58 23.43
CA ASP A 203 -10.89 -8.50 22.65
C ASP A 203 -12.35 -7.98 22.49
N LEU A 204 -12.61 -6.71 22.85
CA LEU A 204 -13.93 -6.09 22.75
C LEU A 204 -14.17 -5.32 21.46
N ALA A 205 -13.20 -5.26 20.53
CA ALA A 205 -13.41 -4.59 19.25
C ALA A 205 -14.69 -5.13 18.57
N GLY A 206 -15.59 -4.22 18.19
CA GLY A 206 -16.88 -4.51 17.56
C GLY A 206 -18.00 -4.89 18.53
N GLN A 207 -17.77 -4.89 19.85
CA GLN A 207 -18.76 -5.23 20.89
C GLN A 207 -19.07 -4.04 21.79
N SER A 208 -20.15 -4.15 22.57
CA SER A 208 -20.53 -3.15 23.57
C SER A 208 -20.67 -3.76 24.96
N VAL A 209 -20.42 -2.95 25.99
CA VAL A 209 -20.64 -3.33 27.39
C VAL A 209 -21.67 -2.42 28.04
N VAL A 210 -22.40 -2.96 29.01
CA VAL A 210 -23.44 -2.25 29.77
C VAL A 210 -23.23 -2.47 31.25
N ALA A 211 -23.36 -1.43 32.07
CA ALA A 211 -23.21 -1.55 33.52
C ALA A 211 -24.57 -1.79 34.21
N PHE A 212 -24.62 -2.78 35.09
CA PHE A 212 -25.74 -3.08 35.97
C PHE A 212 -25.39 -2.76 37.42
N GLU A 213 -26.27 -2.06 38.13
CA GLU A 213 -26.03 -1.53 39.46
C GLU A 213 -27.04 -2.09 40.46
N THR A 214 -26.54 -2.45 41.63
CA THR A 214 -27.34 -2.87 42.78
C THR A 214 -26.90 -2.09 44.02
N MET A 215 -27.84 -1.40 44.66
CA MET A 215 -27.64 -0.77 45.96
C MET A 215 -28.16 -1.67 47.07
N THR A 216 -27.35 -1.87 48.11
CA THR A 216 -27.74 -2.60 49.31
C THR A 216 -27.62 -1.75 50.58
N HIS A 217 -28.52 -2.00 51.53
CA HIS A 217 -28.50 -1.47 52.89
C HIS A 217 -28.68 -2.64 53.88
N ASN A 218 -27.85 -2.74 54.91
CA ASN A 218 -27.83 -3.89 55.83
C ASN A 218 -27.72 -5.26 55.12
N GLY A 219 -27.05 -5.30 53.96
CA GLY A 219 -26.91 -6.50 53.14
C GLY A 219 -28.19 -6.92 52.40
N LYS A 220 -29.18 -6.03 52.29
CA LYS A 220 -30.43 -6.22 51.55
C LYS A 220 -30.53 -5.24 50.40
N GLU A 221 -31.01 -5.69 49.26
CA GLU A 221 -31.24 -4.83 48.10
C GLU A 221 -32.29 -3.77 48.41
N VAL A 222 -32.01 -2.53 48.01
CA VAL A 222 -32.92 -1.38 48.18
C VAL A 222 -33.16 -0.59 46.88
N ALA A 223 -32.28 -0.74 45.89
CA ALA A 223 -32.45 -0.19 44.54
C ALA A 223 -31.62 -0.97 43.53
N VAL A 224 -32.11 -1.08 42.29
CA VAL A 224 -31.45 -1.79 41.18
C VAL A 224 -31.70 -1.07 39.86
N HIS A 225 -30.67 -1.03 39.02
CA HIS A 225 -30.72 -0.64 37.62
C HIS A 225 -30.01 -1.72 36.82
N ALA A 226 -30.76 -2.47 36.01
CA ALA A 226 -30.26 -3.65 35.30
C ALA A 226 -30.99 -3.78 33.96
N ASP A 227 -30.74 -2.81 33.09
CA ASP A 227 -31.32 -2.75 31.74
C ASP A 227 -30.20 -2.85 30.70
N ILE A 228 -30.18 -3.96 29.94
CA ILE A 228 -29.14 -4.23 28.94
C ILE A 228 -29.28 -3.32 27.71
N ASP A 229 -30.45 -2.69 27.54
CA ASP A 229 -30.76 -1.81 26.41
C ASP A 229 -30.66 -0.32 26.79
N ASP A 230 -30.16 0.01 28.00
CA ASP A 230 -29.94 1.40 28.40
C ASP A 230 -28.72 1.99 27.67
N GLU A 231 -28.98 2.88 26.72
CA GLU A 231 -27.96 3.57 25.93
C GLU A 231 -27.07 4.50 26.79
N GLY A 232 -27.59 5.05 27.90
CA GLY A 232 -26.79 5.83 28.85
C GLY A 232 -25.85 4.96 29.69
N GLN A 233 -26.08 3.64 29.71
CA GLN A 233 -25.20 2.65 30.35
C GLN A 233 -24.35 1.86 29.37
N THR A 234 -24.53 2.06 28.06
CA THR A 234 -23.79 1.34 27.04
C THR A 234 -22.49 2.08 26.71
N VAL A 235 -21.37 1.38 26.66
CA VAL A 235 -20.11 1.86 26.06
C VAL A 235 -19.76 0.97 24.88
N ASN A 236 -19.56 1.59 23.72
CA ASN A 236 -19.20 0.92 22.48
C ASN A 236 -17.69 0.82 22.29
N PHE A 237 -17.22 -0.30 21.77
CA PHE A 237 -15.84 -0.50 21.33
C PHE A 237 -15.83 -0.63 19.80
N PRO A 238 -15.48 0.43 19.06
CA PRO A 238 -15.46 0.38 17.61
C PRO A 238 -14.40 -0.59 17.08
N ASP A 239 -14.67 -1.15 15.90
CA ASP A 239 -13.70 -1.90 15.12
C ASP A 239 -13.64 -1.37 13.69
N ILE A 240 -12.48 -1.54 13.05
CA ILE A 240 -12.28 -1.18 11.65
C ILE A 240 -11.59 -2.30 10.88
N HIS A 241 -12.03 -2.51 9.65
CA HIS A 241 -11.37 -3.34 8.66
C HIS A 241 -11.18 -2.52 7.41
N THR A 242 -10.02 -2.65 6.79
CA THR A 242 -9.60 -1.71 5.76
C THR A 242 -9.19 -2.49 4.49
N THR A 243 -9.27 -1.86 3.32
CA THR A 243 -8.85 -2.47 2.05
C THR A 243 -8.29 -1.40 1.12
N ALA A 244 -6.99 -1.49 0.78
CA ALA A 244 -6.31 -0.52 -0.07
C ALA A 244 -6.23 -1.00 -1.52
N ALA A 245 -6.59 -0.13 -2.46
CA ALA A 245 -6.50 -0.40 -3.89
C ALA A 245 -6.00 0.84 -4.65
N ASP A 246 -5.29 0.61 -5.74
CA ASP A 246 -4.97 1.68 -6.69
C ASP A 246 -6.24 2.18 -7.39
N PHE A 247 -6.33 3.50 -7.57
CA PHE A 247 -7.47 4.15 -8.19
C PHE A 247 -7.67 3.76 -9.65
N GLU A 248 -6.58 3.51 -10.40
CA GLU A 248 -6.68 3.19 -11.82
C GLU A 248 -6.96 1.72 -12.09
N THR A 249 -6.31 0.82 -11.35
CA THR A 249 -6.48 -0.63 -11.53
C THR A 249 -7.65 -1.20 -10.73
N GLU A 250 -8.16 -0.45 -9.75
CA GLU A 250 -9.17 -0.88 -8.78
C GLU A 250 -8.79 -2.24 -8.13
N ASP A 251 -7.51 -2.42 -7.84
CA ASP A 251 -6.93 -3.66 -7.30
C ASP A 251 -5.64 -3.37 -6.51
N HIS A 252 -5.05 -4.42 -5.94
CA HIS A 252 -3.85 -4.37 -5.10
C HIS A 252 -2.53 -4.20 -5.89
N ILE A 253 -2.54 -3.44 -6.99
CA ILE A 253 -1.38 -3.25 -7.85
C ILE A 253 -1.39 -1.87 -8.50
N SER A 254 -0.24 -1.18 -8.48
CA SER A 254 -0.07 0.16 -9.03
C SER A 254 1.19 0.26 -9.85
N ASN A 255 1.20 1.16 -10.85
CA ASN A 255 2.44 1.61 -11.47
C ASN A 255 3.18 2.59 -10.54
N ALA A 256 4.50 2.65 -10.64
CA ALA A 256 5.34 3.59 -9.88
C ALA A 256 5.47 4.95 -10.60
N ASP A 257 4.35 5.67 -10.72
CA ASP A 257 4.27 6.97 -11.40
C ASP A 257 4.52 8.18 -10.47
N GLU A 258 4.72 9.37 -11.05
CA GLU A 258 4.84 10.64 -10.30
C GLU A 258 3.53 11.05 -9.59
N ASP A 259 2.38 10.54 -10.04
CA ASP A 259 1.06 10.84 -9.47
C ASP A 259 0.30 9.53 -9.20
N VAL A 260 0.61 8.86 -8.09
CA VAL A 260 -0.09 7.65 -7.66
C VAL A 260 -1.27 8.01 -6.76
N THR A 261 -2.42 7.36 -6.96
CA THR A 261 -3.59 7.50 -6.08
C THR A 261 -4.04 6.15 -5.54
N ILE A 262 -3.87 5.95 -4.23
CA ILE A 262 -4.38 4.77 -3.52
C ILE A 262 -5.64 5.18 -2.75
N ILE A 263 -6.70 4.41 -2.91
CA ILE A 263 -7.93 4.54 -2.10
C ILE A 263 -7.94 3.40 -1.10
N ASP A 264 -7.88 3.74 0.17
CA ASP A 264 -8.15 2.80 1.25
C ASP A 264 -9.61 2.93 1.71
N ARG A 265 -10.33 1.80 1.67
CA ARG A 265 -11.73 1.73 2.08
C ARG A 265 -11.82 1.20 3.50
N VAL A 266 -12.24 2.04 4.42
CA VAL A 266 -12.39 1.71 5.84
C VAL A 266 -13.83 1.33 6.14
N ALA A 267 -14.07 0.05 6.38
CA ALA A 267 -15.30 -0.45 6.98
C ALA A 267 -15.22 -0.32 8.50
N TYR A 268 -16.18 0.38 9.10
CA TYR A 268 -16.25 0.56 10.55
C TYR A 268 -17.49 -0.13 11.12
N THR A 269 -17.40 -0.52 12.39
CA THR A 269 -18.53 -1.05 13.16
C THR A 269 -18.62 -0.41 14.54
N ASN A 270 -19.83 -0.40 15.10
CA ASN A 270 -20.11 0.01 16.46
C ASN A 270 -19.74 1.48 16.80
N LEU A 271 -19.75 2.38 15.82
CA LEU A 271 -19.60 3.82 16.07
C LEU A 271 -20.88 4.42 16.70
N LEU A 272 -20.72 5.54 17.40
CA LEU A 272 -21.85 6.31 17.91
C LEU A 272 -22.50 7.09 16.78
N VAL A 273 -23.80 6.85 16.55
CA VAL A 273 -24.56 7.49 15.48
C VAL A 273 -24.67 9.01 15.71
N GLY A 274 -24.47 9.79 14.66
CA GLY A 274 -24.54 11.25 14.67
C GLY A 274 -23.29 11.94 15.22
N LYS A 275 -22.25 11.17 15.59
CA LYS A 275 -20.96 11.70 16.05
C LYS A 275 -19.96 11.82 14.90
N GLU A 276 -19.06 12.79 15.02
CA GLU A 276 -17.99 13.05 14.04
C GLU A 276 -16.73 12.28 14.40
N TYR A 277 -16.14 11.62 13.40
CA TYR A 277 -14.92 10.83 13.50
C TYR A 277 -13.91 11.28 12.44
N THR A 278 -12.62 11.07 12.71
CA THR A 278 -11.56 11.26 11.71
C THR A 278 -10.74 9.99 11.58
N VAL A 279 -10.70 9.44 10.37
CA VAL A 279 -9.78 8.35 10.01
C VAL A 279 -8.52 8.95 9.44
N THR A 280 -7.36 8.55 9.93
CA THR A 280 -6.04 8.91 9.39
C THR A 280 -5.34 7.65 8.94
N GLY A 281 -4.91 7.64 7.69
CA GLY A 281 -4.14 6.55 7.08
C GLY A 281 -2.65 6.93 6.91
N THR A 282 -1.77 5.94 7.00
CA THR A 282 -0.32 6.06 6.74
C THR A 282 0.14 4.91 5.85
N LEU A 283 0.87 5.22 4.77
CA LEU A 283 1.45 4.18 3.91
C LEU A 283 2.81 3.71 4.45
N MET A 284 3.00 2.40 4.53
CA MET A 284 4.17 1.72 5.09
C MET A 284 4.89 0.90 4.01
N ASP A 285 6.22 0.92 3.99
CA ASP A 285 7.03 -0.04 3.20
C ASP A 285 7.06 -1.39 3.93
N LYS A 286 6.54 -2.45 3.30
CA LYS A 286 6.43 -3.80 3.90
C LYS A 286 7.79 -4.41 4.27
N GLU A 287 8.83 -4.12 3.50
CA GLU A 287 10.17 -4.67 3.71
C GLU A 287 10.88 -4.02 4.90
N THR A 288 10.75 -2.70 5.04
CA THR A 288 11.47 -1.92 6.06
C THR A 288 10.65 -1.64 7.31
N GLU A 289 9.34 -1.91 7.29
CA GLU A 289 8.36 -1.63 8.35
C GLU A 289 8.32 -0.13 8.75
N LYS A 290 8.68 0.76 7.82
CA LYS A 290 8.73 2.21 8.04
C LYS A 290 7.74 2.93 7.14
N PRO A 291 7.26 4.12 7.55
CA PRO A 291 6.44 4.95 6.68
C PRO A 291 7.16 5.30 5.38
N ILE A 292 6.41 5.26 4.27
CA ILE A 292 6.86 5.79 2.99
C ILE A 292 7.05 7.30 3.13
N THR A 293 8.15 7.83 2.60
CA THR A 293 8.42 9.26 2.63
C THR A 293 8.62 9.85 1.24
N VAL A 294 7.93 10.96 0.97
CA VAL A 294 8.12 11.82 -0.21
C VAL A 294 8.64 13.18 0.27
N ASP A 295 9.75 13.67 -0.30
CA ASP A 295 10.43 14.89 0.13
C ASP A 295 10.75 14.95 1.65
N GLY A 296 10.99 13.78 2.26
CA GLY A 296 11.28 13.65 3.69
C GLY A 296 10.07 13.80 4.60
N LYS A 297 8.84 13.74 4.08
CA LYS A 297 7.58 13.69 4.85
C LYS A 297 6.88 12.37 4.64
N GLU A 298 6.26 11.83 5.69
CA GLU A 298 5.46 10.61 5.63
C GLU A 298 4.22 10.79 4.74
N VAL A 299 3.90 9.77 3.94
CA VAL A 299 2.69 9.76 3.12
C VAL A 299 1.51 9.39 4.01
N THR A 300 0.72 10.41 4.35
CA THR A 300 -0.46 10.31 5.22
C THR A 300 -1.66 10.97 4.55
N ALA A 301 -2.85 10.46 4.83
CA ALA A 301 -4.12 11.02 4.38
C ALA A 301 -5.15 10.94 5.51
N SER A 302 -6.18 11.76 5.46
CA SER A 302 -7.23 11.74 6.50
C SER A 302 -8.58 12.14 5.97
N THR A 303 -9.63 11.48 6.45
CA THR A 303 -11.02 11.79 6.14
C THR A 303 -11.81 11.99 7.43
N THR A 304 -12.51 13.12 7.54
CA THR A 304 -13.45 13.40 8.64
C THR A 304 -14.87 13.22 8.15
N PHE A 305 -15.70 12.52 8.94
CA PHE A 305 -17.09 12.21 8.57
C PHE A 305 -17.98 12.13 9.82
N THR A 306 -19.29 12.29 9.63
CA THR A 306 -20.29 12.00 10.68
C THR A 306 -20.87 10.61 10.45
N ALA A 307 -20.85 9.76 11.47
CA ALA A 307 -21.39 8.40 11.38
C ALA A 307 -22.92 8.45 11.28
N GLU A 308 -23.48 8.20 10.10
CA GLU A 308 -24.94 8.16 9.90
C GLU A 308 -25.57 6.86 10.43
N GLN A 309 -24.75 5.81 10.55
CA GLN A 309 -25.08 4.48 11.06
C GLN A 309 -23.92 4.00 11.94
N ALA A 310 -24.18 3.06 12.85
CA ALA A 310 -23.15 2.48 13.69
C ALA A 310 -22.10 1.71 12.88
N ASP A 311 -22.54 1.10 11.78
CA ASP A 311 -21.71 0.35 10.84
C ASP A 311 -21.78 1.00 9.46
N GLY A 312 -20.66 1.04 8.74
CA GLY A 312 -20.60 1.69 7.43
C GLY A 312 -19.22 1.66 6.82
N THR A 313 -19.01 2.48 5.78
CA THR A 313 -17.71 2.60 5.12
C THR A 313 -17.36 4.05 4.82
N VAL A 314 -16.08 4.39 4.90
CA VAL A 314 -15.52 5.68 4.50
C VAL A 314 -14.21 5.46 3.75
N ASP A 315 -13.91 6.29 2.75
CA ASP A 315 -12.67 6.18 1.98
C ASP A 315 -11.61 7.18 2.50
N VAL A 316 -10.37 6.72 2.58
CA VAL A 316 -9.16 7.52 2.80
C VAL A 316 -8.35 7.50 1.50
N THR A 317 -8.17 8.66 0.88
CA THR A 317 -7.48 8.75 -0.43
C THR A 317 -6.10 9.37 -0.27
N PHE A 318 -5.08 8.62 -0.69
CA PHE A 318 -3.69 9.06 -0.77
C PHE A 318 -3.38 9.51 -2.18
N THR A 319 -2.74 10.67 -2.35
CA THR A 319 -2.17 11.11 -3.63
C THR A 319 -0.75 11.59 -3.39
N PHE A 320 0.23 10.98 -4.06
CA PHE A 320 1.65 11.20 -3.80
C PHE A 320 2.55 10.80 -4.98
N ASP A 321 3.81 11.23 -4.94
CA ASP A 321 4.84 10.80 -5.88
C ASP A 321 5.33 9.39 -5.56
N GLY A 322 4.92 8.43 -6.39
CA GLY A 322 5.24 7.01 -6.27
C GLY A 322 6.43 6.57 -7.11
N SER A 323 7.16 7.48 -7.76
CA SER A 323 8.26 7.15 -8.70
C SER A 323 9.39 6.35 -8.06
N ALA A 324 9.56 6.43 -6.75
CA ALA A 324 10.54 5.68 -5.98
C ALA A 324 10.06 4.29 -5.50
N LEU A 325 8.81 3.90 -5.80
CA LEU A 325 8.19 2.66 -5.33
C LEU A 325 8.38 1.47 -6.28
N GLU A 326 9.07 1.64 -7.41
CA GLU A 326 9.32 0.53 -8.33
C GLU A 326 9.92 -0.70 -7.62
N GLY A 327 9.22 -1.85 -7.68
CA GLY A 327 9.63 -3.09 -7.02
C GLY A 327 9.37 -3.13 -5.51
N LYS A 328 8.60 -2.18 -4.96
CA LYS A 328 8.21 -2.15 -3.56
C LYS A 328 6.83 -2.75 -3.34
N THR A 329 6.55 -3.01 -2.07
CA THR A 329 5.26 -3.46 -1.57
C THR A 329 4.85 -2.51 -0.45
N VAL A 330 3.68 -1.89 -0.60
CA VAL A 330 3.16 -0.86 0.30
C VAL A 330 1.96 -1.41 1.06
N VAL A 331 1.81 -1.05 2.33
CA VAL A 331 0.67 -1.44 3.17
C VAL A 331 0.09 -0.19 3.83
N ALA A 332 -1.24 -0.01 3.83
CA ALA A 332 -1.86 1.11 4.54
C ALA A 332 -2.25 0.71 5.98
N PHE A 333 -1.98 1.63 6.91
CA PHE A 333 -2.39 1.55 8.31
C PHE A 333 -3.35 2.68 8.65
N GLU A 334 -4.41 2.37 9.39
CA GLU A 334 -5.47 3.32 9.71
C GLU A 334 -5.70 3.46 11.21
N SER A 335 -5.97 4.71 11.63
CA SER A 335 -6.38 5.06 12.98
C SER A 335 -7.65 5.91 12.92
N THR A 336 -8.69 5.49 13.64
CA THR A 336 -9.94 6.24 13.78
C THR A 336 -9.98 6.96 15.11
N THR A 337 -10.27 8.26 15.07
CA THR A 337 -10.33 9.12 16.25
C THR A 337 -11.72 9.73 16.45
N TYR A 338 -12.12 9.87 17.72
CA TYR A 338 -13.30 10.58 18.18
C TYR A 338 -12.86 11.71 19.12
N GLU A 339 -13.24 12.97 18.81
CA GLU A 339 -12.77 14.16 19.54
C GLU A 339 -11.24 14.20 19.74
N GLY A 340 -10.48 13.71 18.75
CA GLY A 340 -9.03 13.64 18.78
C GLY A 340 -8.43 12.50 19.62
N LYS A 341 -9.26 11.59 20.15
CA LYS A 341 -8.85 10.40 20.90
C LYS A 341 -9.02 9.16 20.02
N GLU A 342 -8.00 8.32 19.93
CA GLU A 342 -8.05 7.09 19.13
C GLU A 342 -9.02 6.08 19.74
N VAL A 343 -9.96 5.58 18.93
CA VAL A 343 -11.01 4.62 19.34
C VAL A 343 -10.96 3.30 18.57
N ALA A 344 -10.30 3.25 17.41
CA ALA A 344 -10.03 2.02 16.67
C ALA A 344 -8.75 2.17 15.83
N VAL A 345 -8.05 1.07 15.57
CA VAL A 345 -6.82 1.04 14.78
C VAL A 345 -6.72 -0.28 14.02
N HIS A 346 -6.29 -0.22 12.76
CA HIS A 346 -5.90 -1.36 11.96
C HIS A 346 -4.49 -1.13 11.44
N ALA A 347 -3.53 -1.88 11.96
CA ALA A 347 -2.10 -1.67 11.72
C ALA A 347 -1.36 -3.00 11.66
N ASP A 348 -1.64 -3.79 10.62
CA ASP A 348 -0.98 -5.06 10.35
C ASP A 348 -0.20 -5.00 9.02
N ILE A 349 1.14 -5.06 9.12
CA ILE A 349 2.05 -5.02 7.96
C ILE A 349 1.92 -6.24 7.04
N ASN A 350 1.24 -7.30 7.50
CA ASN A 350 1.04 -8.54 6.75
C ASN A 350 -0.39 -8.69 6.23
N ASP A 351 -1.24 -7.67 6.38
CA ASP A 351 -2.58 -7.74 5.83
C ASP A 351 -2.55 -7.58 4.31
N GLU A 352 -2.96 -8.66 3.63
CA GLU A 352 -2.95 -8.75 2.17
C GLU A 352 -4.07 -7.89 1.54
N ASP A 353 -5.19 -7.68 2.23
CA ASP A 353 -6.25 -6.75 1.77
C ASP A 353 -5.78 -5.29 1.89
N GLN A 354 -4.75 -5.03 2.69
CA GLN A 354 -4.10 -3.73 2.81
C GLN A 354 -2.86 -3.53 1.95
N THR A 355 -2.42 -4.58 1.25
CA THR A 355 -1.17 -4.56 0.51
C THR A 355 -1.41 -4.08 -0.93
N VAL A 356 -0.59 -3.16 -1.42
CA VAL A 356 -0.53 -2.74 -2.83
C VAL A 356 0.88 -2.99 -3.36
N GLU A 357 0.96 -3.76 -4.45
CA GLU A 357 2.23 -4.10 -5.11
C GLU A 357 2.60 -3.07 -6.18
N PHE A 358 3.89 -2.71 -6.22
CA PHE A 358 4.48 -1.88 -7.27
C PHE A 358 5.44 -2.74 -8.07
N PRO A 359 5.02 -3.27 -9.22
CA PRO A 359 5.86 -4.13 -10.03
C PRO A 359 7.15 -3.47 -10.48
N LYS A 360 8.12 -4.31 -10.82
CA LYS A 360 9.35 -3.90 -11.51
C LYS A 360 9.57 -4.80 -12.69
N VAL A 361 10.07 -4.21 -13.78
CA VAL A 361 10.51 -4.94 -14.96
C VAL A 361 12.00 -4.70 -15.21
N HIS A 362 12.64 -5.73 -15.74
CA HIS A 362 13.98 -5.64 -16.29
C HIS A 362 14.00 -6.47 -17.55
N THR A 363 14.54 -5.95 -18.64
CA THR A 363 14.40 -6.57 -19.94
C THR A 363 15.78 -6.83 -20.55
N THR A 364 15.89 -7.81 -21.45
CA THR A 364 17.10 -7.98 -22.28
C THR A 364 16.80 -8.40 -23.72
N ALA A 365 17.29 -7.63 -24.69
CA ALA A 365 17.06 -7.85 -26.12
C ALA A 365 18.27 -8.47 -26.80
N THR A 366 18.08 -9.60 -27.47
CA THR A 366 19.12 -10.32 -28.21
C THR A 366 18.65 -10.76 -29.59
N ASP A 367 19.57 -10.80 -30.54
CA ASP A 367 19.27 -11.36 -31.85
C ASP A 367 19.09 -12.89 -31.78
N SER A 368 18.13 -13.39 -32.54
CA SER A 368 17.75 -14.79 -32.49
C SER A 368 18.81 -15.75 -33.06
N GLU A 369 19.70 -15.28 -33.93
CA GLU A 369 20.78 -16.08 -34.54
C GLU A 369 22.07 -15.97 -33.73
N THR A 370 22.51 -14.75 -33.42
CA THR A 370 23.76 -14.54 -32.64
C THR A 370 23.60 -14.90 -31.17
N LYS A 371 22.38 -14.82 -30.63
CA LYS A 371 22.08 -14.92 -29.19
C LYS A 371 22.78 -13.85 -28.34
N ASP A 372 23.11 -12.72 -28.97
CA ASP A 372 23.83 -11.61 -28.36
C ASP A 372 23.20 -10.26 -28.77
N HIS A 373 23.73 -9.17 -28.23
CA HIS A 373 23.35 -7.78 -28.49
C HIS A 373 23.87 -7.26 -29.84
N THR A 374 24.10 -8.14 -30.81
CA THR A 374 24.61 -7.81 -32.14
C THR A 374 23.81 -8.57 -33.19
N SER A 375 23.41 -7.90 -34.27
CA SER A 375 22.64 -8.50 -35.36
C SER A 375 23.21 -8.13 -36.74
N PHE A 376 23.00 -9.00 -37.72
CA PHE A 376 23.36 -8.75 -39.12
C PHE A 376 22.24 -7.96 -39.82
N PRO A 377 22.55 -6.87 -40.55
CA PRO A 377 21.53 -6.11 -41.29
C PRO A 377 21.03 -6.91 -42.52
N ASP A 378 20.07 -7.82 -42.29
CA ASP A 378 19.43 -8.66 -43.32
C ASP A 378 17.98 -8.23 -43.62
N GLU A 379 17.42 -8.71 -44.73
CA GLU A 379 16.02 -8.49 -45.12
C GLU A 379 15.02 -9.02 -44.07
N LYS A 380 15.44 -9.96 -43.22
CA LYS A 380 14.65 -10.50 -42.14
C LYS A 380 15.50 -10.68 -40.88
N VAL A 381 15.30 -9.79 -39.92
CA VAL A 381 15.91 -9.86 -38.60
C VAL A 381 14.86 -10.30 -37.58
N THR A 382 15.28 -11.11 -36.61
CA THR A 382 14.43 -11.52 -35.49
C THR A 382 15.14 -11.24 -34.17
N ILE A 383 14.57 -10.34 -33.37
CA ILE A 383 15.06 -9.99 -32.03
C ILE A 383 14.13 -10.65 -31.01
N ASN A 384 14.70 -11.35 -30.03
CA ASN A 384 13.98 -11.83 -28.86
C ASN A 384 14.32 -10.93 -27.69
N ASP A 385 13.31 -10.29 -27.14
CA ASP A 385 13.40 -9.56 -25.88
C ASP A 385 12.84 -10.41 -24.76
N ARG A 386 13.57 -10.51 -23.65
CA ARG A 386 13.12 -11.21 -22.46
C ARG A 386 12.79 -10.21 -21.37
N VAL A 387 11.52 -10.19 -20.97
CA VAL A 387 10.98 -9.32 -19.94
C VAL A 387 10.92 -10.07 -18.62
N TYR A 388 11.85 -9.82 -17.72
CA TYR A 388 11.77 -10.26 -16.33
C TYR A 388 10.86 -9.32 -15.56
N TYR A 389 10.04 -9.88 -14.68
CA TYR A 389 9.14 -9.13 -13.81
C TYR A 389 9.29 -9.57 -12.35
N SER A 390 9.00 -8.65 -11.42
CA SER A 390 8.84 -8.92 -9.99
C SER A 390 7.62 -8.16 -9.44
N ASN A 391 7.09 -8.59 -8.29
CA ASN A 391 5.91 -8.03 -7.62
C ASN A 391 4.64 -7.98 -8.47
N LEU A 392 4.43 -8.95 -9.38
CA LEU A 392 3.12 -9.16 -9.99
C LEU A 392 2.19 -9.94 -9.05
N LEU A 393 0.89 -9.66 -9.13
CA LEU A 393 -0.14 -10.42 -8.42
C LEU A 393 -0.26 -11.83 -9.01
N VAL A 394 -0.10 -12.84 -8.16
CA VAL A 394 -0.14 -14.24 -8.56
C VAL A 394 -1.54 -14.64 -9.05
N GLY A 395 -1.60 -15.39 -10.15
CA GLY A 395 -2.83 -15.89 -10.76
C GLY A 395 -3.59 -14.87 -11.61
N LYS A 396 -3.08 -13.64 -11.75
CA LYS A 396 -3.68 -12.59 -12.58
C LYS A 396 -3.13 -12.63 -14.02
N GLU A 397 -3.96 -12.21 -14.98
CA GLU A 397 -3.58 -12.09 -16.38
C GLU A 397 -3.02 -10.70 -16.69
N TYR A 398 -1.90 -10.68 -17.41
CA TYR A 398 -1.18 -9.49 -17.83
C TYR A 398 -0.96 -9.51 -19.34
N THR A 399 -0.77 -8.34 -19.92
CA THR A 399 -0.31 -8.17 -21.30
C THR A 399 0.99 -7.39 -21.29
N VAL A 400 2.06 -7.99 -21.82
CA VAL A 400 3.30 -7.25 -22.09
C VAL A 400 3.31 -6.85 -23.56
N SER A 401 3.58 -5.58 -23.82
CA SER A 401 3.76 -5.04 -25.17
C SER A 401 5.12 -4.38 -25.26
N GLY A 402 5.78 -4.52 -26.41
CA GLY A 402 7.05 -3.86 -26.64
C GLY A 402 7.14 -3.25 -28.03
N LYS A 403 8.05 -2.31 -28.19
CA LYS A 403 8.36 -1.63 -29.46
C LYS A 403 9.86 -1.40 -29.59
N LEU A 404 10.37 -1.52 -30.82
CA LEU A 404 11.77 -1.21 -31.10
C LEU A 404 11.94 0.28 -31.42
N MET A 405 12.96 0.90 -30.83
CA MET A 405 13.31 2.31 -30.99
C MET A 405 14.68 2.43 -31.66
N LEU A 406 14.83 3.35 -32.62
CA LEU A 406 16.14 3.69 -33.20
C LEU A 406 16.93 4.54 -32.21
N LYS A 407 18.04 4.01 -31.70
CA LYS A 407 18.85 4.66 -30.65
C LYS A 407 19.32 6.06 -31.04
N GLY A 408 19.79 6.23 -32.28
CA GLY A 408 20.33 7.50 -32.77
C GLY A 408 19.30 8.63 -32.89
N THR A 409 18.00 8.30 -33.03
CA THR A 409 16.94 9.29 -33.24
C THR A 409 15.90 9.35 -32.12
N GLY A 410 15.82 8.31 -31.29
CA GLY A 410 14.77 8.13 -30.29
C GLY A 410 13.37 7.89 -30.87
N LYS A 411 13.26 7.64 -32.18
CA LYS A 411 11.97 7.35 -32.85
C LYS A 411 11.72 5.85 -32.93
N ALA A 412 10.46 5.44 -32.97
CA ALA A 412 10.10 4.06 -33.22
C ALA A 412 10.68 3.59 -34.56
N LEU A 413 11.26 2.38 -34.55
CA LEU A 413 11.65 1.66 -35.75
C LEU A 413 10.39 1.30 -36.53
N THR A 414 10.40 1.56 -37.84
CA THR A 414 9.28 1.21 -38.71
C THR A 414 9.68 0.22 -39.78
N ASP A 415 8.86 -0.81 -40.00
CA ASP A 415 8.93 -1.69 -41.15
C ASP A 415 7.68 -1.49 -42.03
N ASN A 416 7.89 -1.17 -43.31
CA ASN A 416 6.81 -0.82 -44.26
C ASN A 416 5.85 0.26 -43.75
N GLY A 417 6.38 1.24 -42.99
CA GLY A 417 5.62 2.37 -42.45
C GLY A 417 4.78 2.06 -41.20
N LYS A 418 4.92 0.87 -40.61
CA LYS A 418 4.32 0.50 -39.32
C LYS A 418 5.41 0.32 -38.27
N GLU A 419 5.12 0.70 -37.03
CA GLU A 419 6.05 0.47 -35.92
C GLU A 419 6.29 -1.03 -35.71
N VAL A 420 7.53 -1.39 -35.39
CA VAL A 420 7.90 -2.77 -35.07
C VAL A 420 7.56 -3.02 -33.60
N THR A 421 6.44 -3.70 -33.38
CA THR A 421 5.89 -4.00 -32.05
C THR A 421 5.67 -5.50 -31.85
N ALA A 422 5.70 -5.96 -30.61
CA ALA A 422 5.33 -7.31 -30.20
C ALA A 422 4.45 -7.25 -28.95
N THR A 423 3.55 -8.22 -28.79
CA THR A 423 2.65 -8.33 -27.62
C THR A 423 2.52 -9.79 -27.22
N ALA A 424 2.49 -10.06 -25.92
CA ALA A 424 2.17 -11.36 -25.35
C ALA A 424 1.24 -11.19 -24.14
N ALA A 425 0.25 -12.07 -24.02
CA ALA A 425 -0.58 -12.19 -22.82
C ALA A 425 -0.13 -13.42 -22.02
N PHE A 426 -0.11 -13.30 -20.70
CA PHE A 426 0.31 -14.38 -19.80
C PHE A 426 -0.39 -14.28 -18.44
N THR A 427 -0.40 -15.39 -17.70
CA THR A 427 -0.83 -15.41 -16.30
C THR A 427 0.40 -15.49 -15.42
N ALA A 428 0.53 -14.62 -14.43
CA ALA A 428 1.64 -14.65 -13.49
C ALA A 428 1.49 -15.85 -12.54
N GLU A 429 2.17 -16.97 -12.81
CA GLU A 429 2.13 -18.15 -11.93
C GLU A 429 2.88 -17.93 -10.60
N LYS A 430 3.77 -16.93 -10.57
CA LYS A 430 4.57 -16.47 -9.43
C LYS A 430 4.69 -14.95 -9.52
N SER A 431 5.00 -14.31 -8.41
CA SER A 431 5.27 -12.86 -8.35
C SER A 431 6.49 -12.45 -9.15
N GLU A 432 7.43 -13.38 -9.36
CA GLU A 432 8.63 -13.22 -10.18
C GLU A 432 8.69 -14.24 -11.32
N GLY A 433 9.11 -13.78 -12.50
CA GLY A 433 9.20 -14.63 -13.68
C GLY A 433 9.71 -13.89 -14.91
N TYR A 434 9.49 -14.45 -16.08
CA TYR A 434 9.80 -13.79 -17.34
C TYR A 434 8.83 -14.16 -18.45
N VAL A 435 8.74 -13.29 -19.45
CA VAL A 435 8.01 -13.48 -20.71
C VAL A 435 8.90 -13.07 -21.87
N ASP A 436 8.94 -13.87 -22.92
CA ASP A 436 9.71 -13.54 -24.13
C ASP A 436 8.80 -12.85 -25.16
N LEU A 437 9.24 -11.70 -25.68
CA LEU A 437 8.70 -11.02 -26.86
C LEU A 437 9.59 -11.29 -28.07
N THR A 438 8.97 -11.51 -29.24
CA THR A 438 9.71 -11.72 -30.49
C THR A 438 9.31 -10.69 -31.53
N PHE A 439 10.27 -9.91 -31.99
CA PHE A 439 10.14 -8.95 -33.07
C PHE A 439 10.67 -9.55 -34.37
N THR A 440 9.99 -9.33 -35.49
CA THR A 440 10.50 -9.71 -36.81
C THR A 440 10.24 -8.58 -37.80
N PHE A 441 11.27 -8.12 -38.48
CA PHE A 441 11.22 -6.95 -39.35
C PHE A 441 12.32 -6.99 -40.41
N ASN A 442 12.23 -6.11 -41.40
CA ASN A 442 13.31 -5.88 -42.36
C ASN A 442 14.41 -4.98 -41.78
N GLY A 443 15.59 -5.54 -41.54
CA GLY A 443 16.74 -4.84 -40.94
C GLY A 443 17.81 -4.40 -41.94
N SER A 444 17.58 -4.55 -43.25
CA SER A 444 18.62 -4.33 -44.27
C SER A 444 19.16 -2.90 -44.32
N ALA A 445 18.42 -1.94 -43.75
CA ALA A 445 18.78 -0.52 -43.69
C ALA A 445 19.44 -0.11 -42.37
N LEU A 446 19.67 -1.04 -41.44
CA LEU A 446 20.20 -0.74 -40.11
C LEU A 446 21.72 -0.82 -39.99
N ALA A 447 22.46 -1.05 -41.09
CA ALA A 447 23.91 -1.09 -41.03
C ALA A 447 24.49 0.19 -40.40
N GLY A 448 25.19 0.05 -39.26
CA GLY A 448 25.77 1.14 -38.48
C GLY A 448 24.82 1.79 -37.47
N GLU A 449 23.59 1.32 -37.35
CA GLU A 449 22.59 1.79 -36.39
C GLU A 449 22.52 0.86 -35.16
N SER A 450 21.73 1.26 -34.17
CA SER A 450 21.34 0.41 -33.03
C SER A 450 19.85 0.56 -32.77
N VAL A 451 19.22 -0.52 -32.33
CA VAL A 451 17.82 -0.51 -31.86
C VAL A 451 17.76 -0.80 -30.38
N VAL A 452 16.76 -0.27 -29.68
CA VAL A 452 16.52 -0.49 -28.25
C VAL A 452 15.07 -0.93 -28.07
N ALA A 453 14.81 -2.01 -27.32
CA ALA A 453 13.43 -2.41 -27.04
C ALA A 453 12.91 -1.69 -25.78
N PHE A 454 11.67 -1.23 -25.88
CA PHE A 454 10.89 -0.60 -24.81
C PHE A 454 9.69 -1.49 -24.52
N GLU A 455 9.36 -1.65 -23.24
CA GLU A 455 8.32 -2.57 -22.79
C GLU A 455 7.35 -1.92 -21.81
N ASP A 456 6.07 -2.25 -21.98
CA ASP A 456 4.96 -1.86 -21.12
C ASP A 456 4.27 -3.15 -20.64
N VAL A 457 4.13 -3.34 -19.33
CA VAL A 457 3.35 -4.43 -18.73
C VAL A 457 2.02 -3.88 -18.23
N GLN A 458 0.93 -4.46 -18.72
CA GLN A 458 -0.43 -4.01 -18.46
C GLN A 458 -1.24 -5.02 -17.66
N TYR A 459 -2.03 -4.51 -16.71
CA TYR A 459 -3.06 -5.21 -15.97
C TYR A 459 -4.40 -4.52 -16.17
N LYS A 460 -5.46 -5.27 -16.53
CA LYS A 460 -6.78 -4.70 -16.88
C LYS A 460 -6.72 -3.55 -17.92
N GLY A 461 -5.70 -3.52 -18.78
CA GLY A 461 -5.47 -2.46 -19.77
C GLY A 461 -4.86 -1.17 -19.23
N LYS A 462 -4.34 -1.19 -18.00
CA LYS A 462 -3.57 -0.11 -17.36
C LYS A 462 -2.12 -0.53 -17.23
N ASP A 463 -1.18 0.38 -17.49
CA ASP A 463 0.24 0.12 -17.27
C ASP A 463 0.47 -0.06 -15.77
N VAL A 464 1.25 -1.08 -15.39
CA VAL A 464 1.65 -1.38 -14.01
C VAL A 464 3.16 -1.52 -13.86
N ALA A 465 3.89 -1.55 -14.98
CA ALA A 465 5.34 -1.45 -15.03
C ALA A 465 5.76 -1.01 -16.44
N VAL A 466 6.77 -0.15 -16.55
CA VAL A 466 7.29 0.35 -17.82
C VAL A 466 8.81 0.33 -17.80
N HIS A 467 9.42 -0.18 -18.88
CA HIS A 467 10.87 -0.05 -19.13
C HIS A 467 11.10 0.67 -20.45
N ALA A 468 11.54 1.93 -20.37
CA ALA A 468 11.64 2.83 -21.52
C ALA A 468 12.92 3.67 -21.49
N ASP A 469 14.08 3.00 -21.48
CA ASP A 469 15.40 3.64 -21.43
C ASP A 469 16.21 3.43 -22.73
N LEU A 470 16.37 4.49 -23.54
CA LEU A 470 17.18 4.48 -24.78
C LEU A 470 18.67 4.21 -24.54
N SER A 471 19.15 4.36 -23.31
CA SER A 471 20.55 4.19 -22.94
C SER A 471 20.86 2.80 -22.38
N ASP A 472 19.83 1.98 -22.12
CA ASP A 472 20.00 0.64 -21.60
C ASP A 472 20.71 -0.26 -22.62
N LYS A 473 21.86 -0.80 -22.21
CA LYS A 473 22.71 -1.65 -23.05
C LYS A 473 22.19 -3.07 -23.14
N ASP A 474 21.56 -3.58 -22.08
CA ASP A 474 20.99 -4.92 -22.08
C ASP A 474 19.77 -4.97 -23.01
N GLN A 475 19.19 -3.80 -23.31
CA GLN A 475 18.13 -3.59 -24.28
C GLN A 475 18.59 -3.17 -25.68
N THR A 476 19.88 -2.85 -25.87
CA THR A 476 20.37 -2.40 -27.16
C THR A 476 20.81 -3.59 -28.01
N VAL A 477 20.36 -3.66 -29.27
CA VAL A 477 20.95 -4.52 -30.29
C VAL A 477 21.64 -3.66 -31.34
N ASP A 478 22.94 -3.88 -31.49
CA ASP A 478 23.80 -3.16 -32.44
C ASP A 478 23.81 -3.85 -33.81
N PHE A 479 23.74 -3.06 -34.88
CA PHE A 479 23.88 -3.52 -36.25
C PHE A 479 25.21 -3.00 -36.81
N PRO A 480 26.27 -3.82 -36.81
CA PRO A 480 27.55 -3.36 -37.29
C PRO A 480 27.52 -2.96 -38.76
N SER A 481 28.43 -2.06 -39.13
CA SER A 481 28.73 -1.80 -40.54
C SER A 481 30.23 -1.88 -40.78
N ILE A 482 30.58 -2.24 -42.00
CA ILE A 482 31.96 -2.24 -42.49
C ILE A 482 32.07 -1.40 -43.75
N HIS A 483 33.17 -0.68 -43.87
CA HIS A 483 33.61 -0.02 -45.08
C HIS A 483 35.05 -0.41 -45.33
N THR A 484 35.35 -0.88 -46.53
CA THR A 484 36.63 -1.48 -46.85
C THR A 484 37.39 -0.60 -47.85
N SER A 485 38.73 -0.59 -47.81
CA SER A 485 39.55 -0.01 -48.89
C SER A 485 40.84 -0.79 -49.13
N ALA A 486 41.03 -1.24 -50.38
CA ALA A 486 42.18 -2.05 -50.76
C ALA A 486 43.32 -1.25 -51.38
N THR A 487 44.56 -1.55 -51.01
CA THR A 487 45.77 -1.04 -51.70
C THR A 487 46.74 -2.16 -51.99
N ALA A 488 47.44 -2.09 -53.12
CA ALA A 488 48.48 -3.03 -53.48
C ALA A 488 49.85 -2.37 -53.29
N ASN A 489 50.65 -2.87 -52.34
CA ASN A 489 51.92 -2.25 -51.94
C ASN A 489 51.78 -0.73 -51.63
N GLY A 490 50.62 -0.29 -51.10
CA GLY A 490 50.33 1.11 -50.80
C GLY A 490 49.86 1.97 -51.98
N ALA A 491 49.56 1.39 -53.15
CA ALA A 491 49.03 2.10 -54.32
C ALA A 491 47.77 1.41 -54.89
N LYS A 492 46.95 2.14 -55.67
CA LYS A 492 45.81 1.58 -56.41
C LYS A 492 46.20 0.97 -57.76
N GLU A 493 47.48 1.04 -58.12
CA GLU A 493 48.00 0.58 -59.40
C GLU A 493 49.30 -0.20 -59.21
N VAL A 494 49.40 -1.34 -59.90
CA VAL A 494 50.59 -2.20 -59.92
C VAL A 494 50.92 -2.60 -61.35
N TYR A 495 52.11 -3.14 -61.60
CA TYR A 495 52.46 -3.65 -62.92
C TYR A 495 52.33 -5.17 -62.99
N ASP A 496 51.92 -5.68 -64.14
CA ASP A 496 51.83 -7.12 -64.41
C ASP A 496 53.19 -7.85 -64.30
N THR A 497 54.30 -7.12 -64.26
CA THR A 497 55.64 -7.69 -64.04
C THR A 497 56.01 -7.88 -62.57
N ASP A 498 55.20 -7.39 -61.63
CA ASP A 498 55.55 -7.36 -60.20
C ASP A 498 55.43 -8.74 -59.52
N GLY A 499 54.95 -9.75 -60.24
CA GLY A 499 54.91 -11.14 -59.78
C GLY A 499 53.81 -11.36 -58.75
N THR A 500 54.16 -11.82 -57.55
CA THR A 500 53.23 -11.90 -56.43
C THR A 500 53.30 -10.58 -55.65
N ILE A 501 52.16 -9.92 -55.49
CA ILE A 501 51.99 -8.70 -54.70
C ILE A 501 51.20 -8.99 -53.43
N THR A 502 51.36 -8.11 -52.44
CA THR A 502 50.44 -8.04 -51.29
C THR A 502 49.39 -6.98 -51.57
N ILE A 503 48.12 -7.38 -51.56
CA ILE A 503 46.99 -6.46 -51.46
C ILE A 503 46.66 -6.36 -49.97
N THR A 504 46.77 -5.18 -49.38
CA THR A 504 46.33 -4.89 -48.02
C THR A 504 44.95 -4.24 -48.12
N ASP A 505 43.93 -4.90 -47.61
CA ASP A 505 42.60 -4.33 -47.44
C ASP A 505 42.44 -3.78 -46.02
N VAL A 506 41.92 -2.56 -45.90
CA VAL A 506 41.64 -1.89 -44.63
C VAL A 506 40.14 -1.87 -44.39
N ILE A 507 39.70 -2.55 -43.34
CA ILE A 507 38.31 -2.64 -42.93
C ILE A 507 38.09 -1.60 -41.83
N THR A 508 37.38 -0.53 -42.14
CA THR A 508 36.82 0.38 -41.14
C THR A 508 35.49 -0.19 -40.68
N TYR A 509 35.29 -0.31 -39.37
CA TYR A 509 34.08 -0.87 -38.80
C TYR A 509 33.44 0.08 -37.80
N THR A 510 32.13 -0.04 -37.65
CA THR A 510 31.30 0.71 -36.69
C THR A 510 30.41 -0.26 -35.93
N ASN A 511 30.20 0.01 -34.63
CA ASN A 511 29.36 -0.76 -33.72
C ASN A 511 29.75 -2.25 -33.55
N LEU A 512 31.05 -2.58 -33.59
CA LEU A 512 31.49 -3.92 -33.14
C LEU A 512 31.53 -3.98 -31.62
N THR A 513 31.30 -5.16 -31.05
CA THR A 513 31.48 -5.39 -29.60
C THR A 513 32.96 -5.35 -29.22
N PRO A 514 33.42 -4.41 -28.36
CA PRO A 514 34.81 -4.36 -27.92
C PRO A 514 35.21 -5.61 -27.11
N GLY A 515 36.42 -6.11 -27.33
CA GLY A 515 36.93 -7.34 -26.71
C GLY A 515 36.52 -8.62 -27.44
N THR A 516 35.57 -8.56 -28.36
CA THR A 516 35.13 -9.70 -29.19
C THR A 516 36.12 -9.95 -30.32
N GLU A 517 36.43 -11.23 -30.57
CA GLU A 517 37.23 -11.66 -31.72
C GLU A 517 36.34 -11.84 -32.95
N TYR A 518 36.79 -11.28 -34.08
CA TYR A 518 36.13 -11.36 -35.37
C TYR A 518 37.05 -12.02 -36.39
N ARG A 519 36.46 -12.76 -37.32
CA ARG A 519 37.13 -13.39 -38.46
C ARG A 519 36.76 -12.63 -39.73
N ILE A 520 37.77 -12.15 -40.45
CA ILE A 520 37.64 -11.52 -41.77
C ILE A 520 38.00 -12.58 -42.82
N GLU A 521 37.16 -12.74 -43.82
CA GLU A 521 37.46 -13.48 -45.04
C GLU A 521 37.46 -12.53 -46.24
N ALA A 522 38.59 -12.49 -46.95
CA ALA A 522 38.76 -11.67 -48.13
C ALA A 522 38.91 -12.53 -49.39
N ASP A 523 38.25 -12.14 -50.47
CA ASP A 523 38.34 -12.76 -51.80
C ASP A 523 38.62 -11.69 -52.85
N VAL A 524 39.75 -11.79 -53.55
CA VAL A 524 40.12 -10.86 -54.63
C VAL A 524 39.52 -11.38 -55.92
N ILE A 525 38.60 -10.61 -56.50
CA ILE A 525 37.84 -10.96 -57.69
C ILE A 525 38.37 -10.18 -58.90
N ASN A 526 38.57 -10.87 -60.03
CA ASN A 526 38.78 -10.21 -61.31
C ASN A 526 37.46 -9.56 -61.77
N SER A 527 37.41 -8.23 -61.78
CA SER A 527 36.19 -7.47 -62.04
C SER A 527 35.61 -7.69 -63.44
N LYS A 528 36.38 -8.30 -64.38
CA LYS A 528 35.90 -8.59 -65.73
C LYS A 528 35.05 -9.87 -65.83
N ASP A 529 35.47 -10.93 -65.15
CA ASP A 529 34.89 -12.27 -65.31
C ASP A 529 34.39 -12.90 -64.00
N GLY A 530 34.54 -12.20 -62.87
CA GLY A 530 34.08 -12.66 -61.56
C GLY A 530 34.92 -13.79 -60.97
N SER A 531 36.06 -14.15 -61.58
CA SER A 531 36.92 -15.21 -61.06
C SER A 531 37.69 -14.76 -59.82
N SER A 532 37.74 -15.63 -58.80
CA SER A 532 38.60 -15.45 -57.62
C SER A 532 40.08 -15.64 -58.02
N VAL A 533 40.94 -14.73 -57.58
CA VAL A 533 42.37 -14.67 -57.93
C VAL A 533 43.30 -14.68 -56.72
N GLY A 534 42.73 -14.60 -55.51
CA GLY A 534 43.41 -14.74 -54.23
C GLY A 534 42.42 -14.70 -53.07
N LYS A 535 42.68 -15.45 -52.01
CA LYS A 535 41.86 -15.46 -50.78
C LYS A 535 42.76 -15.36 -49.57
N ALA A 536 42.27 -14.74 -48.51
CA ALA A 536 42.89 -14.75 -47.19
C ALA A 536 41.83 -14.77 -46.10
N ALA A 537 42.21 -15.26 -44.92
CA ALA A 537 41.41 -15.11 -43.72
C ALA A 537 42.33 -14.66 -42.58
N ALA A 538 41.81 -13.79 -41.71
CA ALA A 538 42.51 -13.30 -40.53
C ALA A 538 41.52 -13.13 -39.38
N THR A 539 42.01 -13.11 -38.14
CA THR A 539 41.22 -12.70 -36.99
C THR A 539 41.76 -11.40 -36.41
N PHE A 540 40.87 -10.63 -35.80
CA PHE A 540 41.23 -9.45 -35.01
C PHE A 540 40.28 -9.32 -33.82
N THR A 541 40.76 -8.75 -32.72
CA THR A 541 39.91 -8.38 -31.58
C THR A 541 39.61 -6.90 -31.65
N ALA A 542 38.33 -6.54 -31.76
CA ALA A 542 37.92 -5.13 -31.76
C ALA A 542 38.30 -4.49 -30.42
N GLN A 543 39.13 -3.45 -30.44
CA GLN A 543 39.55 -2.78 -29.20
C GLN A 543 38.54 -1.72 -28.74
N THR A 544 37.85 -1.14 -29.71
CA THR A 544 36.80 -0.13 -29.58
C THR A 544 35.66 -0.50 -30.50
N ALA A 545 34.48 0.08 -30.29
CA ALA A 545 33.31 -0.24 -31.11
C ALA A 545 33.47 0.22 -32.56
N ASP A 546 34.16 1.35 -32.74
CA ASP A 546 34.53 1.87 -34.04
C ASP A 546 36.06 1.81 -34.19
N GLY A 547 36.54 1.38 -35.34
CA GLY A 547 37.98 1.22 -35.54
C GLY A 547 38.34 0.72 -36.92
N THR A 548 39.58 0.24 -37.04
CA THR A 548 40.08 -0.36 -38.28
C THR A 548 40.78 -1.68 -38.01
N ALA A 549 40.59 -2.62 -38.93
CA ALA A 549 41.36 -3.83 -39.07
C ALA A 549 41.95 -3.88 -40.48
N SER A 550 42.91 -4.78 -40.72
CA SER A 550 43.47 -4.95 -42.06
C SER A 550 43.84 -6.40 -42.32
N ILE A 551 43.71 -6.81 -43.57
CA ILE A 551 44.05 -8.16 -44.04
C ILE A 551 44.96 -8.08 -45.27
N ASP A 552 46.02 -8.88 -45.25
CA ASP A 552 46.97 -8.98 -46.36
C ASP A 552 46.66 -10.22 -47.22
N ILE A 553 46.39 -10.01 -48.51
CA ILE A 553 46.12 -11.05 -49.50
C ILE A 553 47.28 -11.14 -50.49
N GLN A 554 47.84 -12.34 -50.66
CA GLN A 554 48.88 -12.60 -51.66
C GLN A 554 48.26 -12.92 -53.03
N VAL A 555 48.55 -12.10 -54.05
CA VAL A 555 47.98 -12.26 -55.40
C VAL A 555 49.08 -12.25 -56.46
N ASN A 556 49.04 -13.23 -57.38
CA ASN A 556 49.93 -13.24 -58.54
C ASN A 556 49.32 -12.42 -59.69
N VAL A 557 49.95 -11.29 -60.01
CA VAL A 557 49.54 -10.36 -61.07
C VAL A 557 50.23 -10.58 -62.41
N LYS A 558 51.08 -11.62 -62.52
CA LYS A 558 51.80 -11.92 -63.75
C LYS A 558 50.85 -12.29 -64.90
N GLY A 559 50.93 -11.51 -65.99
CA GLY A 559 50.09 -11.72 -67.17
C GLY A 559 48.65 -11.22 -67.02
N ARG A 560 48.36 -10.41 -66.00
CA ARG A 560 47.05 -9.80 -65.75
C ARG A 560 46.96 -8.35 -66.21
N ALA A 561 47.83 -7.91 -67.09
CA ALA A 561 47.83 -6.55 -67.63
C ALA A 561 46.44 -6.14 -68.16
N GLY A 562 45.99 -4.95 -67.75
CA GLY A 562 44.67 -4.40 -68.07
C GLY A 562 43.52 -4.94 -67.21
N GLN A 563 43.76 -5.89 -66.30
CA GLN A 563 42.73 -6.37 -65.37
C GLN A 563 42.53 -5.41 -64.21
N LYS A 564 41.28 -5.36 -63.73
CA LYS A 564 40.90 -4.77 -62.45
C LYS A 564 40.65 -5.91 -61.47
N LEU A 565 41.20 -5.77 -60.27
CA LEU A 565 41.08 -6.72 -59.18
C LEU A 565 40.36 -6.01 -58.02
N THR A 566 39.17 -6.47 -57.68
CA THR A 566 38.32 -5.89 -56.62
C THR A 566 38.30 -6.84 -55.43
N VAL A 567 38.53 -6.35 -54.21
CA VAL A 567 38.48 -7.20 -53.01
C VAL A 567 37.05 -7.21 -52.47
N PHE A 568 36.61 -8.40 -52.09
CA PHE A 568 35.36 -8.66 -51.39
C PHE A 568 35.68 -9.11 -49.98
N GLU A 569 34.90 -8.65 -49.01
CA GLU A 569 35.09 -8.99 -47.61
C GLU A 569 33.80 -9.53 -46.99
N GLU A 570 33.95 -10.50 -46.12
CA GLU A 570 32.95 -10.91 -45.14
C GLU A 570 33.59 -10.88 -43.76
N VAL A 571 32.87 -10.36 -42.79
CA VAL A 571 33.29 -10.34 -41.39
C VAL A 571 32.30 -11.15 -40.58
N TYR A 572 32.83 -12.03 -39.75
CA TYR A 572 32.09 -12.93 -38.88
C TYR A 572 32.51 -12.70 -37.44
N GLU A 573 31.58 -12.82 -36.50
CA GLU A 573 31.94 -13.00 -35.10
C GLU A 573 32.57 -14.41 -34.94
N ALA A 574 33.77 -14.50 -34.37
CA ALA A 574 34.56 -15.73 -34.43
C ALA A 574 33.96 -16.88 -33.60
N SER A 575 33.31 -16.56 -32.48
CA SER A 575 32.69 -17.52 -31.55
C SER A 575 31.43 -18.16 -32.13
N SER A 576 30.49 -17.34 -32.58
CA SER A 576 29.19 -17.78 -33.09
C SER A 576 29.25 -18.22 -34.56
N ASN A 577 30.29 -17.80 -35.28
CA ASN A 577 30.42 -17.95 -36.73
C ASN A 577 29.26 -17.28 -37.51
N VAL A 578 28.59 -16.31 -36.89
CA VAL A 578 27.54 -15.50 -37.52
C VAL A 578 28.18 -14.36 -38.30
N LYS A 579 27.67 -14.09 -39.50
CA LYS A 579 28.13 -12.99 -40.35
C LYS A 579 27.65 -11.68 -39.74
N ILE A 580 28.53 -10.70 -39.59
CA ILE A 580 28.21 -9.39 -38.99
C ILE A 580 28.40 -8.23 -39.99
N GLY A 581 29.01 -8.48 -41.14
CA GLY A 581 29.17 -7.50 -42.21
C GLY A 581 29.68 -8.15 -43.50
N GLU A 582 29.34 -7.57 -44.65
CA GLU A 582 29.97 -7.93 -45.92
C GLU A 582 30.10 -6.71 -46.84
N HIS A 583 31.09 -6.74 -47.72
CA HIS A 583 31.28 -5.78 -48.80
C HIS A 583 31.60 -6.55 -50.09
N LYS A 584 30.69 -6.53 -51.07
CA LYS A 584 30.77 -7.32 -52.31
C LYS A 584 30.31 -6.54 -53.54
N ASP A 585 30.95 -5.41 -53.83
CA ASP A 585 30.66 -4.61 -55.03
C ASP A 585 31.84 -4.63 -56.03
N LEU A 586 31.64 -5.24 -57.20
CA LEU A 586 32.66 -5.28 -58.27
C LEU A 586 33.00 -3.89 -58.84
N ASN A 587 32.16 -2.89 -58.60
CA ASN A 587 32.30 -1.54 -59.12
C ASN A 587 32.86 -0.56 -58.09
N ASP A 588 33.15 -1.02 -56.86
CA ASP A 588 33.73 -0.15 -55.85
C ASP A 588 35.18 0.18 -56.20
N ASN A 589 35.43 1.46 -56.50
CA ASN A 589 36.76 1.96 -56.85
C ASN A 589 37.70 2.00 -55.64
N ASP A 590 37.17 2.17 -54.43
CA ASP A 590 37.94 2.07 -53.20
C ASP A 590 38.38 0.63 -52.93
N GLN A 591 37.71 -0.35 -53.54
CA GLN A 591 38.13 -1.75 -53.51
C GLN A 591 38.96 -2.24 -54.70
N THR A 592 39.13 -1.40 -55.72
CA THR A 592 39.69 -1.87 -57.00
C THR A 592 41.16 -1.49 -57.20
N ILE A 593 41.99 -2.49 -57.46
CA ILE A 593 43.38 -2.36 -57.91
C ILE A 593 43.47 -2.54 -59.42
N THR A 594 44.16 -1.64 -60.11
CA THR A 594 44.40 -1.73 -61.57
C THR A 594 45.78 -2.32 -61.86
N VAL A 595 45.83 -3.40 -62.64
CA VAL A 595 47.08 -3.98 -63.13
C VAL A 595 47.45 -3.35 -64.47
N LYS A 596 48.53 -2.57 -64.51
CA LYS A 596 49.04 -1.91 -65.72
C LYS A 596 50.10 -2.74 -66.42
N GLU A 597 50.22 -2.55 -67.72
CA GLU A 597 51.43 -2.96 -68.45
C GLU A 597 52.59 -2.06 -68.04
N LYS A 598 53.77 -2.66 -67.80
CA LYS A 598 54.98 -1.88 -67.53
C LYS A 598 55.35 -1.01 -68.73
N PRO A 599 55.63 0.30 -68.56
CA PRO A 599 56.09 1.14 -69.66
C PRO A 599 57.39 0.57 -70.24
N GLY A 600 57.40 0.30 -71.54
CA GLY A 600 58.60 -0.18 -72.25
C GLY A 600 59.76 0.81 -72.10
N THR A 601 60.95 0.32 -71.78
CA THR A 601 62.17 1.13 -71.71
C THR A 601 62.53 1.67 -73.09
N PHE A 602 62.24 2.95 -73.33
CA PHE A 602 62.65 3.64 -74.55
C PHE A 602 64.15 3.93 -74.47
N PHE A 603 64.98 3.04 -75.02
CA PHE A 603 66.41 3.31 -75.22
C PHE A 603 66.59 4.10 -76.54
N PRO A 604 67.03 5.36 -76.53
CA PRO A 604 67.53 5.98 -77.76
C PRO A 604 68.85 5.29 -78.16
N LYS A 605 68.86 4.64 -79.32
CA LYS A 605 70.08 4.11 -79.93
C LYS A 605 71.09 5.25 -80.13
N ILE A 606 72.29 5.10 -79.55
CA ILE A 606 73.46 5.93 -79.87
C ILE A 606 73.90 5.61 -81.30
N PRO A 607 74.03 6.58 -82.22
CA PRO A 607 74.53 6.32 -83.57
C PRO A 607 76.07 6.20 -83.57
N LYS A 608 76.59 5.17 -84.25
CA LYS A 608 77.99 5.12 -84.74
C LYS A 608 78.02 5.48 -86.23
N THR A 609 79.09 6.20 -86.58
CA THR A 609 79.33 7.07 -87.75
C THR A 609 79.68 6.37 -89.08
N GLY A 610 79.25 6.99 -90.20
CA GLY A 610 79.77 6.82 -91.56
C GLY A 610 78.84 7.36 -92.65
N ASP A 611 79.12 8.58 -93.16
CA ASP A 611 78.65 9.29 -94.39
C ASP A 611 77.16 9.24 -94.81
N THR A 612 76.48 10.30 -95.25
CA THR A 612 76.83 11.68 -95.65
C THR A 612 75.55 12.54 -95.65
N GLN A 613 75.75 13.84 -95.46
CA GLN A 613 74.83 14.97 -95.70
C GLN A 613 73.81 15.40 -94.62
N ARG A 614 74.30 16.37 -93.83
CA ARG A 614 73.77 17.75 -93.63
C ARG A 614 72.32 17.89 -93.10
N THR A 615 72.04 18.58 -91.99
CA THR A 615 72.64 19.90 -91.70
C THR A 615 71.68 21.04 -91.36
N ALA A 616 70.91 21.01 -90.25
CA ALA A 616 70.58 22.15 -89.34
C ALA A 616 69.44 21.72 -88.37
N LEU A 617 69.55 21.53 -87.04
CA LEU A 617 70.21 22.24 -85.91
C LEU A 617 69.79 23.70 -85.75
N TYR A 618 69.49 24.26 -84.56
CA TYR A 618 69.51 23.81 -83.15
C TYR A 618 68.67 24.81 -82.33
N GLY A 619 68.27 24.42 -81.12
CA GLY A 619 67.79 25.36 -80.09
C GLY A 619 67.25 24.69 -78.82
N VAL A 620 68.09 23.93 -78.12
CA VAL A 620 67.89 23.46 -76.73
C VAL A 620 68.05 24.63 -75.76
N ILE A 621 67.39 24.61 -74.58
CA ILE A 621 67.97 24.89 -73.23
C ILE A 621 66.92 24.94 -72.09
N LEU A 622 67.02 23.93 -71.21
CA LEU A 622 67.23 23.95 -69.74
C LEU A 622 66.17 24.34 -68.67
N LEU A 623 66.14 23.43 -67.67
CA LEU A 623 66.33 23.60 -66.20
C LEU A 623 65.13 23.70 -65.23
N ALA A 624 64.89 22.57 -64.55
CA ALA A 624 65.08 22.28 -63.11
C ALA A 624 64.79 23.32 -62.01
N ALA A 625 64.10 22.85 -60.96
CA ALA A 625 64.37 22.95 -59.50
C ALA A 625 63.02 22.91 -58.75
N ALA A 626 62.67 21.91 -57.92
CA ALA A 626 63.23 21.50 -56.62
C ALA A 626 62.91 22.48 -55.46
N ALA A 627 62.12 22.01 -54.48
CA ALA A 627 62.24 22.19 -53.02
C ALA A 627 60.86 21.87 -52.38
N ALA A 628 60.64 20.79 -51.62
CA ALA A 628 61.23 20.37 -50.34
C ALA A 628 60.74 21.20 -49.12
N ALA A 629 59.83 20.54 -48.36
CA ALA A 629 59.69 20.48 -46.90
C ALA A 629 59.56 21.76 -46.06
N ILE A 630 58.63 21.73 -45.08
CA ILE A 630 58.91 21.99 -43.65
C ILE A 630 57.74 21.51 -42.77
N LEU A 631 58.12 20.91 -41.65
CA LEU A 631 57.36 20.35 -40.53
C LEU A 631 57.28 21.37 -39.35
N VAL A 632 56.23 21.24 -38.53
CA VAL A 632 56.22 21.31 -37.04
C VAL A 632 55.97 22.64 -36.29
N ILE A 633 54.79 22.68 -35.65
CA ILE A 633 54.41 23.01 -34.24
C ILE A 633 54.71 24.43 -33.67
N VAL A 634 53.65 25.15 -33.20
CA VAL A 634 53.38 25.55 -31.79
C VAL A 634 52.12 26.45 -31.71
N LYS A 635 51.08 25.91 -31.08
CA LYS A 635 50.20 26.44 -30.00
C LYS A 635 50.00 27.98 -29.81
N ARG A 636 48.70 28.34 -29.81
CA ARG A 636 47.98 29.36 -28.99
C ARG A 636 48.25 30.86 -29.25
N ARG A 637 47.19 31.61 -29.58
CA ARG A 637 46.55 32.56 -28.65
C ARG A 637 45.17 33.05 -29.10
N LYS A 638 44.36 33.31 -28.08
CA LYS A 638 43.01 33.87 -28.00
C LYS A 638 42.89 35.23 -28.72
N GLU A 639 41.70 35.54 -29.21
CA GLU A 639 40.78 36.59 -28.72
C GLU A 639 39.74 36.89 -29.80
N THR A 640 38.46 36.82 -29.45
CA THR A 640 37.43 37.56 -30.19
C THR A 640 36.60 38.30 -29.15
N GLN A 641 36.52 39.60 -29.39
CA GLN A 641 36.01 40.64 -28.52
C GLN A 641 34.48 40.65 -28.48
N ARG A 642 33.97 41.16 -27.37
CA ARG A 642 32.68 41.84 -27.21
C ARG A 642 32.55 43.01 -28.22
N ASP A 643 31.34 43.33 -28.67
CA ASP A 643 30.57 44.46 -28.13
C ASP A 643 29.18 44.55 -28.80
N GLU A 644 28.24 45.05 -27.98
CA GLU A 644 26.80 45.36 -28.17
C GLU A 644 25.77 44.23 -28.01
#